data_AF-A0A3P3EIB9-F1
#
_entry.id   AF-A0A3P3EIB9-F1
#
_cell.length_a   1.000
_cell.length_b   1.000
_cell.length_c   1.000
_cell.angle_alpha   90.00
_cell.angle_beta   90.00
_cell.angle_gamma   90.00
#
_symmetry.space_group_name_H-M   'P 1'
#
loop_
_entity.id
_entity.type
_entity.pdbx_description
1 polymer ?
#
loop_
_entity_poly.entity_id
_entity_poly.type
_entity_poly.pdbx_seq_one_letter_code
_entity_poly.pdbx_strand_id
1 'polypeptide(L)'
;MNTNFSRFRLRSVAAVVASALAATAAWAVEPFTVRDIRVEGLQRVEPGTIFASLPLRVGDTYSDERGSAAIRALFDLGLFKDVRIDVNGNVLVVIVEERPTIADVDFVGTKEFDKAALQKALREVGLADGRPYDKALADRAEQELKRQYVSRSLYNAQVVTTVTPIERNRVNLTFTVTEGESARIREVRVVGNKAFSESTLLSLFDQDSGGFMSWYTKSNQYSRSKLNADLETLRSYYITRGYLEFRIDSTQVAISPDRQDLSVTVNITEGEKFVVAGVKLDGNYLGRDEEFKSLVTIKPGEPYNGEQVTETTKAFTDYFGTFGYAFARVQARPEIDRVNNRVTLTLQAEPSRRVYVRRVAVGGNAKTRDEVIRREFRQFEASWYDGDKIKLSRDRVDRLGFFTEVNVETQEIPGSPDQVDLIVNVAEKPTGSLQLGAGYSSAEKVALTFGISQENVFGSGNFLGVQVNTSKYNRTLSLTTTDPYFTKDGISRTISVYHTTTRPYSTTLDGDYKLVNQGASIRFGVPFSEVDTVFFGVGLERYAFDPNSSTSFSGLFTPQSYLRYFQCSKDASGLFVTECNRDSVWGVPLTIGWGRDSRDSALIPTTGRLQRANLELGVGGDMKYFKTNYQYQQFFAINKQYTFAINADLGYAKPLGGKDYPIFKNFYAGGLGSIRGFEQNSLGPRDVPLVFQTEGAALGGTKKAIFNAELSTPFPGAGNDRTLRLYSFFDVGNVFGSRAPGLTDEQYKAQKKLRASVGLGISWISPLGPLRLAYAFPIKSQKEVLDPTTGFVVIPKDRIQRLQFQIGTSF
;
A
#
# COMPACT_ATOMS: atom_id res chain seq x y z
N MET A 1 24.98 -48.05 97.10
CA MET A 1 24.69 -46.81 96.33
C MET A 1 25.48 -46.89 95.04
N ASN A 2 24.77 -47.08 93.93
CA ASN A 2 25.32 -47.17 92.57
C ASN A 2 25.46 -45.76 91.98
N THR A 3 26.57 -45.49 91.30
CA THR A 3 26.70 -44.36 90.36
C THR A 3 27.34 -44.84 89.06
N ASN A 4 26.48 -45.31 88.15
CA ASN A 4 26.81 -45.55 86.75
C ASN A 4 26.67 -44.22 85.99
N PHE A 5 27.78 -43.58 85.66
CA PHE A 5 27.80 -42.43 84.74
C PHE A 5 27.63 -42.90 83.29
N SER A 6 26.73 -42.24 82.56
CA SER A 6 26.14 -42.72 81.31
C SER A 6 27.12 -42.74 80.13
N ARG A 7 27.24 -43.90 79.47
CA ARG A 7 28.03 -44.13 78.25
C ARG A 7 27.40 -43.58 76.95
N PHE A 8 26.25 -42.89 77.03
CA PHE A 8 25.47 -42.50 75.85
C PHE A 8 25.87 -41.14 75.24
N ARG A 9 26.42 -40.20 76.02
CA ARG A 9 26.80 -38.86 75.50
C ARG A 9 28.19 -38.81 74.83
N LEU A 10 29.10 -39.73 75.14
CA LEU A 10 30.44 -39.74 74.52
C LEU A 10 30.43 -40.26 73.07
N ARG A 11 29.52 -41.19 72.74
CA ARG A 11 29.45 -41.77 71.38
C ARG A 11 28.88 -40.78 70.36
N SER A 12 27.91 -39.96 70.74
CA SER A 12 27.33 -38.93 69.86
C SER A 12 28.33 -37.80 69.59
N VAL A 13 29.08 -37.36 70.61
CA VAL A 13 30.11 -36.33 70.45
C VAL A 13 31.31 -36.86 69.67
N ALA A 14 31.75 -38.09 69.93
CA ALA A 14 32.82 -38.71 69.15
C ALA A 14 32.41 -38.97 67.69
N ALA A 15 31.15 -39.33 67.41
CA ALA A 15 30.65 -39.48 66.05
C ALA A 15 30.54 -38.13 65.33
N VAL A 16 30.11 -37.05 65.99
CA VAL A 16 30.08 -35.70 65.40
C VAL A 16 31.48 -35.14 65.17
N VAL A 17 32.42 -35.38 66.09
CA VAL A 17 33.83 -34.97 65.94
C VAL A 17 34.54 -35.82 64.87
N ALA A 18 34.27 -37.12 64.77
CA ALA A 18 34.78 -37.97 63.69
C ALA A 18 34.16 -37.63 62.33
N SER A 19 32.89 -37.23 62.29
CA SER A 19 32.23 -36.74 61.05
C SER A 19 32.75 -35.37 60.63
N ALA A 20 33.09 -34.52 61.61
CA ALA A 20 33.71 -33.21 61.37
C ALA A 20 35.19 -33.31 60.96
N LEU A 21 35.92 -34.33 61.44
CA LEU A 21 37.31 -34.61 61.04
C LEU A 21 37.43 -35.42 59.74
N ALA A 22 36.39 -36.18 59.36
CA ALA A 22 36.30 -36.84 58.06
C ALA A 22 35.84 -35.91 56.92
N ALA A 23 35.46 -34.66 57.23
CA ALA A 23 35.03 -33.67 56.26
C ALA A 23 36.18 -32.84 55.64
N THR A 24 37.44 -33.05 56.05
CA THR A 24 38.60 -32.29 55.55
C THR A 24 39.62 -33.19 54.87
N ALA A 25 39.32 -33.60 53.65
CA ALA A 25 40.30 -33.89 52.61
C ALA A 25 39.59 -33.87 51.24
N ALA A 26 39.01 -32.72 50.88
CA ALA A 26 38.97 -32.38 49.46
C ALA A 26 40.43 -32.13 49.07
N TRP A 27 40.96 -32.93 48.15
CA TRP A 27 42.32 -32.76 47.65
C TRP A 27 42.37 -31.49 46.79
N ALA A 28 42.48 -30.34 47.45
CA ALA A 28 42.89 -29.10 46.81
C ALA A 28 44.37 -29.21 46.47
N VAL A 29 44.74 -28.83 45.25
CA VAL A 29 46.14 -28.88 44.82
C VAL A 29 46.92 -27.82 45.61
N GLU A 30 48.04 -28.19 46.24
CA GLU A 30 48.90 -27.21 46.92
C GLU A 30 49.37 -26.15 45.90
N PRO A 31 49.24 -24.84 46.21
CA PRO A 31 49.65 -23.79 45.29
C PRO A 31 51.09 -23.95 44.84
N PHE A 32 51.31 -24.12 43.54
CA PHE A 32 52.63 -24.33 42.95
C PHE A 32 52.91 -23.28 41.87
N THR A 33 54.19 -23.05 41.57
CA THR A 33 54.59 -22.14 40.49
C THR A 33 54.57 -22.89 39.16
N VAL A 34 53.79 -22.39 38.20
CA VAL A 34 53.63 -23.01 36.88
C VAL A 34 54.94 -22.88 36.11
N ARG A 35 55.57 -24.01 35.77
CA ARG A 35 56.81 -24.05 34.98
C ARG A 35 56.56 -24.12 33.48
N ASP A 36 55.45 -24.72 33.07
CA ASP A 36 55.08 -24.89 31.68
C ASP A 36 53.56 -25.08 31.55
N ILE A 37 53.01 -24.71 30.39
CA ILE A 37 51.60 -24.90 30.05
C ILE A 37 51.52 -25.67 28.73
N ARG A 38 51.00 -26.90 28.78
CA ARG A 38 50.79 -27.75 27.61
C ARG A 38 49.33 -27.75 27.21
N VAL A 39 49.07 -27.74 25.91
CA VAL A 39 47.70 -27.75 25.37
C VAL A 39 47.50 -29.01 24.53
N GLU A 40 46.38 -29.72 24.76
CA GLU A 40 46.01 -30.95 24.06
C GLU A 40 44.57 -30.87 23.55
N GLY A 41 44.30 -31.54 22.42
CA GLY A 41 42.95 -31.64 21.84
C GLY A 41 42.57 -30.54 20.84
N LEU A 42 43.49 -29.62 20.54
CA LEU A 42 43.37 -28.67 19.44
C LEU A 42 43.42 -29.37 18.07
N GLN A 43 42.58 -28.92 17.15
CA GLN A 43 42.51 -29.38 15.76
C GLN A 43 42.58 -28.20 14.79
N ARG A 44 41.79 -27.14 15.02
CA ARG A 44 41.72 -25.95 14.16
C ARG A 44 42.09 -24.66 14.88
N VAL A 45 41.87 -24.57 16.18
CA VAL A 45 42.18 -23.36 16.95
C VAL A 45 43.68 -23.30 17.20
N GLU A 46 44.29 -22.15 16.93
CA GLU A 46 45.72 -21.97 17.16
C GLU A 46 46.03 -21.96 18.67
N PRO A 47 47.09 -22.64 19.14
CA PRO A 47 47.47 -22.68 20.55
C PRO A 47 47.63 -21.28 21.19
N GLY A 48 48.07 -20.29 20.41
CA GLY A 48 48.18 -18.90 20.85
C GLY A 48 46.87 -18.30 21.38
N THR A 49 45.73 -18.75 20.86
CA THR A 49 44.39 -18.30 21.32
C THR A 49 44.12 -18.71 22.75
N ILE A 50 44.55 -19.92 23.13
CA ILE A 50 44.43 -20.43 24.50
C ILE A 50 45.39 -19.67 25.42
N PHE A 51 46.65 -19.51 25.03
CA PHE A 51 47.64 -18.78 25.84
C PHE A 51 47.29 -17.31 26.07
N ALA A 52 46.66 -16.65 25.10
CA ALA A 52 46.22 -15.27 25.23
C ALA A 52 45.01 -15.10 26.17
N SER A 53 44.16 -16.13 26.28
CA SER A 53 42.90 -16.09 27.04
C SER A 53 43.04 -16.66 28.45
N LEU A 54 44.13 -17.39 28.72
CA LEU A 54 44.43 -17.92 30.04
C LEU A 54 44.83 -16.79 31.02
N PRO A 55 44.18 -16.69 32.20
CA PRO A 55 44.57 -15.75 33.25
C PRO A 55 45.84 -16.18 34.01
N LEU A 56 46.53 -17.22 33.52
CA LEU A 56 47.70 -17.85 34.11
C LEU A 56 48.83 -17.88 33.07
N ARG A 57 50.03 -17.47 33.45
CA ARG A 57 51.24 -17.54 32.63
C ARG A 57 52.29 -18.42 33.29
N VAL A 58 53.27 -18.85 32.50
CA VAL A 58 54.47 -19.51 33.00
C VAL A 58 55.17 -18.56 33.98
N GLY A 59 55.41 -19.03 35.21
CA GLY A 59 55.94 -18.24 36.33
C GLY A 59 54.89 -17.79 37.35
N ASP A 60 53.59 -17.89 37.05
CA ASP A 60 52.53 -17.55 37.99
C ASP A 60 52.28 -18.68 39.00
N THR A 61 51.78 -18.32 40.20
CA THR A 61 51.29 -19.30 41.17
C THR A 61 49.90 -19.80 40.75
N TYR A 62 49.77 -21.11 40.58
CA TYR A 62 48.51 -21.80 40.36
C TYR A 62 47.75 -21.95 41.67
N SER A 63 46.44 -21.72 41.64
CA SER A 63 45.48 -22.08 42.68
C SER A 63 44.21 -22.62 42.02
N ASP A 64 43.42 -23.42 42.73
CA ASP A 64 42.17 -24.00 42.20
C ASP A 64 41.15 -22.92 41.77
N GLU A 65 41.18 -21.75 42.42
CA GLU A 65 40.39 -20.57 42.05
C GLU A 65 40.82 -20.01 40.68
N ARG A 66 42.13 -19.92 40.44
CA ARG A 66 42.68 -19.49 39.15
C ARG A 66 42.51 -20.54 38.06
N GLY A 67 42.58 -21.82 38.41
CA GLY A 67 42.22 -22.93 37.51
C GLY A 67 40.76 -22.86 37.08
N SER A 68 39.85 -22.62 38.03
CA SER A 68 38.43 -22.42 37.74
C SER A 68 38.18 -21.17 36.88
N ALA A 69 38.88 -20.07 37.15
CA ALA A 69 38.82 -18.86 36.32
C ALA A 69 39.36 -19.10 34.90
N ALA A 70 40.42 -19.89 34.75
CA ALA A 70 40.98 -20.29 33.47
C ALA A 70 40.02 -21.16 32.67
N ILE A 71 39.37 -22.14 33.31
CA ILE A 71 38.33 -22.96 32.67
C ILE A 71 37.18 -22.07 32.17
N ARG A 72 36.68 -21.15 33.00
CA ARG A 72 35.63 -20.20 32.60
C ARG A 72 36.06 -19.32 31.41
N ALA A 73 37.25 -18.73 31.49
CA ALA A 73 37.78 -17.88 30.42
C ALA A 73 37.88 -18.62 29.08
N LEU A 74 38.25 -19.91 29.10
CA LEU A 74 38.31 -20.74 27.90
C LEU A 74 36.92 -21.15 27.40
N PHE A 75 35.95 -21.43 28.28
CA PHE A 75 34.56 -21.66 27.89
C PHE A 75 33.89 -20.40 27.30
N ASP A 76 34.21 -19.22 27.83
CA ASP A 76 33.67 -17.92 27.38
C ASP A 76 34.10 -17.58 25.94
N LEU A 77 35.16 -18.21 25.42
CA LEU A 77 35.54 -18.10 24.00
C LEU A 77 34.49 -18.74 23.08
N GLY A 78 33.65 -19.65 23.58
CA GLY A 78 32.62 -20.35 22.79
C GLY A 78 33.19 -21.30 21.74
N LEU A 79 34.49 -21.60 21.78
CA LEU A 79 35.19 -22.46 20.82
C LEU A 79 35.22 -23.94 21.25
N PHE A 80 35.05 -24.21 22.55
CA PHE A 80 35.25 -25.54 23.13
C PHE A 80 33.94 -26.11 23.69
N LYS A 81 33.73 -27.41 23.47
CA LYS A 81 32.63 -28.21 24.00
C LYS A 81 32.94 -28.66 25.43
N ASP A 82 34.20 -28.98 25.68
CA ASP A 82 34.70 -29.37 26.99
C ASP A 82 36.09 -28.77 27.22
N VAL A 83 36.37 -28.35 28.45
CA VAL A 83 37.66 -27.79 28.86
C VAL A 83 38.01 -28.38 30.22
N ARG A 84 39.16 -29.05 30.28
CA ARG A 84 39.70 -29.65 31.48
C ARG A 84 41.13 -29.18 31.71
N ILE A 85 41.48 -28.92 32.96
CA ILE A 85 42.84 -28.63 33.36
C ILE A 85 43.31 -29.76 34.26
N ASP A 86 44.34 -30.48 33.82
CA ASP A 86 45.03 -31.48 34.62
C ASP A 86 46.39 -30.92 35.06
N VAL A 87 46.77 -31.21 36.31
CA VAL A 87 48.06 -30.81 36.88
C VAL A 87 48.98 -32.02 36.94
N ASN A 88 50.13 -31.93 36.27
CA ASN A 88 51.15 -32.99 36.30
C ASN A 88 52.48 -32.43 36.83
N GLY A 89 52.73 -32.60 38.13
CA GLY A 89 53.84 -31.94 38.82
C GLY A 89 53.67 -30.41 38.79
N ASN A 90 54.62 -29.70 38.18
CA ASN A 90 54.58 -28.23 38.03
C ASN A 90 54.14 -27.78 36.62
N VAL A 91 53.57 -28.69 35.80
CA VAL A 91 53.10 -28.41 34.44
C VAL A 91 51.58 -28.45 34.40
N LEU A 92 50.98 -27.42 33.80
CA LEU A 92 49.54 -27.30 33.63
C LEU A 92 49.16 -27.84 32.24
N VAL A 93 48.33 -28.88 32.19
CA VAL A 93 47.88 -29.49 30.94
C VAL A 93 46.43 -29.08 30.69
N VAL A 94 46.24 -28.21 29.70
CA VAL A 94 44.91 -27.77 29.24
C VAL A 94 44.44 -28.73 28.15
N ILE A 95 43.46 -29.55 28.48
CA ILE A 95 42.82 -30.50 27.56
C ILE A 95 41.52 -29.87 27.08
N VAL A 96 41.36 -29.69 25.77
CA VAL A 96 40.16 -29.09 25.17
C VAL A 96 39.53 -30.01 24.15
N GLU A 97 38.21 -30.04 24.09
CA GLU A 97 37.45 -30.62 22.98
C GLU A 97 36.87 -29.48 22.14
N GLU A 98 37.40 -29.24 20.94
CA GLU A 98 36.88 -28.18 20.05
C GLU A 98 35.44 -28.46 19.60
N ARG A 99 34.61 -27.41 19.59
CA ARG A 99 33.29 -27.48 18.96
C ARG A 99 33.45 -27.65 17.45
N PRO A 100 32.64 -28.50 16.81
CA PRO A 100 32.70 -28.63 15.36
C PRO A 100 32.31 -27.31 14.70
N THR A 101 32.91 -26.99 13.56
CA THR A 101 32.55 -25.78 12.80
C THR A 101 31.36 -26.06 11.89
N ILE A 102 30.39 -25.16 11.84
CA ILE A 102 29.25 -25.24 10.92
C ILE A 102 29.77 -25.06 9.49
N ALA A 103 29.51 -26.04 8.63
CA ALA A 103 29.88 -25.98 7.22
C ALA A 103 28.77 -25.39 6.35
N ASP A 104 27.52 -25.76 6.63
CA ASP A 104 26.34 -25.25 5.93
C ASP A 104 25.10 -25.28 6.84
N VAL A 105 24.13 -24.41 6.54
CA VAL A 105 22.84 -24.33 7.22
C VAL A 105 21.72 -24.32 6.18
N ASP A 106 20.93 -25.39 6.15
CA ASP A 106 19.87 -25.60 5.17
C ASP A 106 18.49 -25.83 5.81
N PHE A 107 17.45 -25.59 5.01
CA PHE A 107 16.04 -25.75 5.39
C PHE A 107 15.32 -26.67 4.41
N VAL A 108 14.56 -27.62 4.93
CA VAL A 108 13.73 -28.55 4.14
C VAL A 108 12.28 -28.42 4.59
N GLY A 109 11.34 -28.34 3.65
CA GLY A 109 9.90 -28.33 3.94
C GLY A 109 9.28 -26.99 4.32
N THR A 110 10.05 -25.89 4.30
CA THR A 110 9.56 -24.51 4.50
C THR A 110 8.81 -24.00 3.26
N LYS A 111 7.50 -23.76 3.36
CA LYS A 111 6.67 -23.15 2.32
C LYS A 111 6.16 -21.75 2.72
N GLU A 112 5.90 -21.52 4.01
CA GLU A 112 5.39 -20.24 4.51
C GLU A 112 6.48 -19.15 4.57
N PHE A 113 7.72 -19.54 4.88
CA PHE A 113 8.86 -18.63 4.98
C PHE A 113 9.87 -18.89 3.86
N ASP A 114 10.46 -17.81 3.33
CA ASP A 114 11.54 -17.90 2.36
C ASP A 114 12.84 -18.41 3.02
N LYS A 115 13.48 -19.39 2.38
CA LYS A 115 14.69 -20.04 2.92
C LYS A 115 15.84 -19.06 3.10
N ALA A 116 16.04 -18.14 2.14
CA ALA A 116 17.14 -17.18 2.20
C ALA A 116 16.98 -16.19 3.37
N ALA A 117 15.74 -15.78 3.66
CA ALA A 117 15.44 -14.96 4.82
C ALA A 117 15.74 -15.69 6.15
N LEU A 118 15.39 -16.97 6.25
CA LEU A 118 15.70 -17.79 7.42
C LEU A 118 17.21 -17.98 7.61
N GLN A 119 17.95 -18.26 6.53
CA GLN A 119 19.41 -18.36 6.57
C GLN A 119 20.06 -17.05 7.03
N LYS A 120 19.58 -15.91 6.53
CA LYS A 120 20.06 -14.58 6.96
C LYS A 120 19.81 -14.37 8.46
N ALA A 121 18.61 -14.68 8.95
CA ALA A 121 18.27 -14.53 10.36
C ALA A 121 19.13 -15.42 11.27
N LEU A 122 19.38 -16.67 10.88
CA LEU A 122 20.27 -17.56 11.63
C LEU A 122 21.72 -17.07 11.65
N ARG A 123 22.19 -16.48 10.54
CA ARG A 123 23.52 -15.88 10.47
C ARG A 123 23.69 -14.72 11.46
N GLU A 124 22.67 -13.90 11.64
CA GLU A 124 22.67 -12.79 12.62
C GLU A 124 22.70 -13.30 14.08
N VAL A 125 22.12 -14.46 14.35
CA VAL A 125 22.12 -15.12 15.68
C VAL A 125 23.40 -15.93 15.92
N GLY A 126 24.29 -16.03 14.94
CA GLY A 126 25.59 -16.70 15.05
C GLY A 126 25.61 -18.16 14.59
N LEU A 127 24.50 -18.65 14.01
CA LEU A 127 24.43 -19.95 13.34
C LEU A 127 24.68 -19.77 11.84
N ALA A 128 25.96 -19.75 11.47
CA ALA A 128 26.41 -19.51 10.09
C ALA A 128 27.59 -20.41 9.72
N ASP A 129 27.82 -20.55 8.43
CA ASP A 129 29.04 -21.12 7.87
C ASP A 129 30.29 -20.49 8.49
N GLY A 130 31.23 -21.35 8.92
CA GLY A 130 32.50 -20.94 9.54
C GLY A 130 32.42 -20.60 11.03
N ARG A 131 31.24 -20.63 11.66
CA ARG A 131 31.09 -20.43 13.12
C ARG A 131 31.15 -21.75 13.89
N PRO A 132 31.60 -21.77 15.15
CA PRO A 132 31.49 -22.95 16.01
C PRO A 132 30.03 -23.33 16.25
N TYR A 133 29.72 -24.63 16.19
CA TYR A 133 28.39 -25.14 16.46
C TYR A 133 28.08 -25.07 17.96
N ASP A 134 26.98 -24.39 18.28
CA ASP A 134 26.42 -24.36 19.63
C ASP A 134 25.03 -25.01 19.64
N LYS A 135 24.91 -26.13 20.36
CA LYS A 135 23.65 -26.86 20.49
C LYS A 135 22.56 -26.03 21.15
N ALA A 136 22.88 -25.22 22.17
CA ALA A 136 21.89 -24.41 22.86
C ALA A 136 21.34 -23.30 21.96
N LEU A 137 22.17 -22.76 21.06
CA LEU A 137 21.70 -21.80 20.04
C LEU A 137 20.84 -22.49 18.99
N ALA A 138 21.21 -23.68 18.53
CA ALA A 138 20.41 -24.44 17.56
C ALA A 138 19.04 -24.83 18.13
N ASP A 139 19.00 -25.35 19.37
CA ASP A 139 17.75 -25.69 20.06
C ASP A 139 16.89 -24.44 20.28
N ARG A 140 17.50 -23.29 20.61
CA ARG A 140 16.78 -22.01 20.71
C ARG A 140 16.22 -21.58 19.36
N ALA A 141 17.01 -21.67 18.29
CA ALA A 141 16.58 -21.35 16.94
C ALA A 141 15.41 -22.23 16.48
N GLU A 142 15.44 -23.53 16.80
CA GLU A 142 14.32 -24.45 16.55
C GLU A 142 13.04 -24.00 17.27
N GLN A 143 13.14 -23.66 18.56
CA GLN A 143 11.98 -23.19 19.33
C GLN A 143 11.45 -21.84 18.81
N GLU A 144 12.32 -20.91 18.45
CA GLU A 144 11.91 -19.63 17.87
C GLU A 144 11.27 -19.81 16.50
N LEU A 145 11.82 -20.66 15.63
CA LEU A 145 11.21 -20.97 14.34
C LEU A 145 9.80 -21.57 14.53
N LYS A 146 9.66 -22.50 15.47
CA LYS A 146 8.35 -23.05 15.85
C LYS A 146 7.40 -21.96 16.36
N ARG A 147 7.86 -21.01 17.16
CA ARG A 147 7.05 -19.85 17.61
C ARG A 147 6.62 -18.97 16.45
N GLN A 148 7.48 -18.75 15.46
CA GLN A 148 7.13 -17.98 14.25
C GLN A 148 6.03 -18.68 13.45
N TYR A 149 6.10 -19.99 13.28
CA TYR A 149 5.03 -20.77 12.66
C TYR A 149 3.70 -20.69 13.45
N VAL A 150 3.76 -20.82 14.77
CA VAL A 150 2.58 -20.65 15.64
C VAL A 150 1.97 -19.25 15.50
N SER A 151 2.78 -18.21 15.34
CA SER A 151 2.29 -16.84 15.10
C SER A 151 1.51 -16.68 13.79
N ARG A 152 1.79 -17.57 12.82
CA ARG A 152 1.15 -17.69 11.50
C ARG A 152 0.04 -18.75 11.47
N SER A 153 -0.57 -19.06 12.62
CA SER A 153 -1.69 -20.03 12.72
C SER A 153 -1.31 -21.50 12.51
N LEU A 154 -0.03 -21.83 12.36
CA LEU A 154 0.46 -23.18 12.09
C LEU A 154 0.86 -23.88 13.40
N TYR A 155 -0.13 -24.22 14.22
CA TYR A 155 0.06 -24.88 15.52
C TYR A 155 0.55 -26.33 15.43
N ASN A 156 0.34 -26.95 14.27
CA ASN A 156 0.81 -28.29 13.95
C ASN A 156 2.23 -28.31 13.37
N ALA A 157 2.88 -27.15 13.27
CA ALA A 157 4.24 -27.07 12.77
C ALA A 157 5.23 -27.82 13.68
N GLN A 158 5.99 -28.72 13.07
CA GLN A 158 7.11 -29.43 13.68
C GLN A 158 8.39 -28.99 12.99
N VAL A 159 9.35 -28.55 13.78
CA VAL A 159 10.70 -28.22 13.33
C VAL A 159 11.63 -29.20 14.02
N VAL A 160 12.46 -29.89 13.25
CA VAL A 160 13.47 -30.81 13.77
C VAL A 160 14.83 -30.41 13.20
N THR A 161 15.77 -30.14 14.08
CA THR A 161 17.15 -29.84 13.69
C THR A 161 17.97 -31.13 13.59
N THR A 162 18.46 -31.42 12.39
CA THR A 162 19.36 -32.56 12.14
C THR A 162 20.79 -32.06 12.01
N VAL A 163 21.69 -32.57 12.86
CA VAL A 163 23.11 -32.25 12.83
C VAL A 163 23.87 -33.41 12.21
N THR A 164 24.45 -33.20 11.03
CA THR A 164 25.18 -34.24 10.29
C THR A 164 26.69 -33.96 10.39
N PRO A 165 27.47 -34.79 11.11
CA PRO A 165 28.93 -34.66 11.15
C PRO A 165 29.54 -34.89 9.76
N ILE A 166 30.55 -34.10 9.42
CA ILE A 166 31.34 -34.25 8.19
C ILE A 166 32.84 -34.24 8.53
N GLU A 167 33.68 -34.51 7.53
CA GLU A 167 35.13 -34.54 7.71
C GLU A 167 35.71 -33.22 8.26
N ARG A 168 36.81 -33.35 9.01
CA ARG A 168 37.60 -32.26 9.61
C ARG A 168 36.87 -31.47 10.70
N ASN A 169 36.19 -32.16 11.61
CA ASN A 169 35.45 -31.60 12.76
C ASN A 169 34.46 -30.50 12.35
N ARG A 170 33.61 -30.81 11.37
CA ARG A 170 32.58 -29.91 10.86
C ARG A 170 31.21 -30.58 10.92
N VAL A 171 30.16 -29.77 10.87
CA VAL A 171 28.77 -30.24 10.87
C VAL A 171 27.93 -29.48 9.84
N ASN A 172 27.01 -30.18 9.19
CA ASN A 172 25.90 -29.57 8.45
C ASN A 172 24.67 -29.51 9.34
N LEU A 173 24.01 -28.36 9.38
CA LEU A 173 22.77 -28.16 10.12
C LEU A 173 21.61 -28.11 9.14
N THR A 174 20.67 -29.04 9.26
CA THR A 174 19.47 -29.08 8.43
C THR A 174 18.24 -28.96 9.30
N PHE A 175 17.48 -27.87 9.14
CA PHE A 175 16.19 -27.69 9.79
C PHE A 175 15.10 -28.29 8.91
N THR A 176 14.52 -29.41 9.34
CA THR A 176 13.41 -30.06 8.64
C THR A 176 12.10 -29.58 9.24
N VAL A 177 11.26 -28.95 8.42
CA VAL A 177 10.00 -28.35 8.83
C VAL A 177 8.82 -29.10 8.20
N THR A 178 7.89 -29.51 9.04
CA THR A 178 6.57 -30.01 8.65
C THR A 178 5.52 -29.02 9.15
N GLU A 179 4.99 -28.18 8.27
CA GLU A 179 4.15 -27.03 8.67
C GLU A 179 2.75 -27.42 9.20
N GLY A 180 2.19 -28.53 8.71
CA GLY A 180 0.81 -28.94 9.02
C GLY A 180 -0.26 -28.02 8.42
N GLU A 181 -1.53 -28.28 8.75
CA GLU A 181 -2.64 -27.40 8.34
C GLU A 181 -2.83 -26.23 9.31
N SER A 182 -3.29 -25.08 8.79
CA SER A 182 -3.63 -23.90 9.60
C SER A 182 -4.85 -24.18 10.47
N ALA A 183 -4.76 -23.83 11.75
CA ALA A 183 -5.90 -23.87 12.65
C ALA A 183 -6.95 -22.81 12.26
N ARG A 184 -8.23 -23.15 12.43
CA ARG A 184 -9.38 -22.32 12.07
C ARG A 184 -10.18 -21.94 13.31
N ILE A 185 -10.62 -20.69 13.37
CA ILE A 185 -11.54 -20.21 14.39
C ILE A 185 -12.92 -20.80 14.09
N ARG A 186 -13.47 -21.55 15.04
CA ARG A 186 -14.84 -22.07 14.99
C ARG A 186 -15.81 -21.20 15.73
N GLU A 187 -15.34 -20.49 16.74
CA GLU A 187 -16.19 -19.71 17.61
C GLU A 187 -15.41 -18.53 18.19
N VAL A 188 -16.04 -17.36 18.20
CA VAL A 188 -15.59 -16.19 18.94
C VAL A 188 -16.73 -15.75 19.84
N ARG A 189 -16.47 -15.66 21.14
CA ARG A 189 -17.44 -15.19 22.14
C ARG A 189 -16.94 -13.98 22.87
N VAL A 190 -17.83 -13.04 23.13
CA VAL A 190 -17.60 -11.92 24.05
C VAL A 190 -18.52 -12.09 25.24
N VAL A 191 -17.94 -12.17 26.45
CA VAL A 191 -18.69 -12.42 27.69
C VAL A 191 -18.49 -11.25 28.63
N GLY A 192 -19.59 -10.79 29.24
CA GLY A 192 -19.60 -9.65 30.17
C GLY A 192 -20.14 -8.35 29.56
N ASN A 193 -20.46 -8.34 28.26
CA ASN A 193 -21.19 -7.26 27.62
C ASN A 193 -22.64 -7.18 28.13
N LYS A 194 -23.11 -5.97 28.42
CA LYS A 194 -24.48 -5.64 28.85
C LYS A 194 -25.03 -4.44 28.07
N ALA A 195 -24.19 -3.45 27.78
CA ALA A 195 -24.57 -2.25 27.06
C ALA A 195 -24.68 -2.46 25.54
N PHE A 196 -23.85 -3.34 24.98
CA PHE A 196 -23.86 -3.66 23.54
C PHE A 196 -24.10 -5.15 23.29
N SER A 197 -24.77 -5.48 22.19
CA SER A 197 -24.97 -6.88 21.80
C SER A 197 -23.64 -7.51 21.36
N GLU A 198 -23.48 -8.80 21.63
CA GLU A 198 -22.30 -9.56 21.23
C GLU A 198 -22.06 -9.48 19.71
N SER A 199 -23.13 -9.59 18.91
CA SER A 199 -23.07 -9.43 17.45
C SER A 199 -22.52 -8.08 16.99
N THR A 200 -22.84 -6.99 17.71
CA THR A 200 -22.31 -5.66 17.41
C THR A 200 -20.80 -5.63 17.66
N LEU A 201 -20.35 -6.21 18.77
CA LEU A 201 -18.93 -6.25 19.15
C LEU A 201 -18.12 -7.15 18.20
N LEU A 202 -18.65 -8.33 17.85
CA LEU A 202 -18.03 -9.24 16.90
C LEU A 202 -17.94 -8.64 15.49
N SER A 203 -18.88 -7.77 15.09
CA SER A 203 -18.82 -7.08 13.78
C SER A 203 -17.69 -6.06 13.65
N LEU A 204 -17.04 -5.70 14.78
CA LEU A 204 -15.87 -4.83 14.81
C LEU A 204 -14.58 -5.60 14.52
N PHE A 205 -14.58 -6.92 14.66
CA PHE A 205 -13.39 -7.76 14.51
C PHE A 205 -13.13 -8.05 13.03
N ASP A 206 -11.86 -8.10 12.66
CA ASP A 206 -11.42 -8.59 11.36
C ASP A 206 -11.38 -10.13 11.34
N GLN A 207 -11.34 -10.79 12.50
CA GLN A 207 -11.39 -12.25 12.65
C GLN A 207 -12.77 -12.75 13.05
N ASP A 208 -13.24 -13.83 12.43
CA ASP A 208 -14.56 -14.42 12.69
C ASP A 208 -14.55 -15.96 12.73
N SER A 209 -15.68 -16.56 13.09
CA SER A 209 -15.89 -18.02 13.09
C SER A 209 -16.00 -18.65 11.69
N GLY A 210 -15.85 -17.83 10.63
CA GLY A 210 -16.04 -18.22 9.25
C GLY A 210 -17.47 -18.12 8.75
N GLY A 211 -17.60 -17.91 7.44
CA GLY A 211 -18.83 -18.00 6.66
C GLY A 211 -18.53 -18.60 5.29
N PHE A 212 -19.49 -18.54 4.35
CA PHE A 212 -19.30 -19.12 3.01
C PHE A 212 -18.17 -18.45 2.19
N MET A 213 -17.73 -17.25 2.57
CA MET A 213 -16.65 -16.48 1.93
C MET A 213 -15.29 -16.62 2.64
N SER A 214 -15.19 -17.40 3.72
CA SER A 214 -13.94 -17.52 4.49
C SER A 214 -12.78 -18.09 3.68
N TRP A 215 -13.05 -18.82 2.60
CA TRP A 215 -12.04 -19.28 1.63
C TRP A 215 -11.29 -18.11 0.96
N TYR A 216 -11.95 -16.96 0.79
CA TYR A 216 -11.39 -15.75 0.18
C TYR A 216 -10.84 -14.78 1.22
N THR A 217 -11.64 -14.43 2.24
CA THR A 217 -11.25 -13.44 3.27
C THR A 217 -10.19 -13.97 4.22
N LYS A 218 -10.11 -15.30 4.39
CA LYS A 218 -9.30 -15.97 5.41
C LYS A 218 -9.56 -15.42 6.82
N SER A 219 -10.77 -14.90 7.07
CA SER A 219 -11.17 -14.30 8.36
C SER A 219 -11.17 -15.31 9.51
N ASN A 220 -11.39 -16.59 9.19
CA ASN A 220 -11.35 -17.69 10.15
C ASN A 220 -9.95 -18.26 10.41
N GLN A 221 -8.88 -17.70 9.85
CA GLN A 221 -7.51 -18.11 10.18
C GLN A 221 -7.03 -17.29 11.37
N TYR A 222 -6.84 -17.93 12.53
CA TYR A 222 -6.45 -17.24 13.77
C TYR A 222 -5.08 -16.59 13.66
N SER A 223 -4.93 -15.31 14.00
CA SER A 223 -3.62 -14.68 14.07
C SER A 223 -3.54 -13.83 15.32
N ARG A 224 -2.50 -14.04 16.13
CA ARG A 224 -2.36 -13.31 17.39
C ARG A 224 -2.27 -11.80 17.18
N SER A 225 -1.62 -11.35 16.11
CA SER A 225 -1.52 -9.92 15.79
C SER A 225 -2.87 -9.32 15.41
N LYS A 226 -3.68 -10.04 14.62
CA LYS A 226 -5.05 -9.62 14.26
C LYS A 226 -5.95 -9.58 15.50
N LEU A 227 -5.95 -10.62 16.33
CA LEU A 227 -6.71 -10.62 17.57
C LEU A 227 -6.32 -9.46 18.49
N ASN A 228 -5.03 -9.13 18.63
CA ASN A 228 -4.61 -7.98 19.43
C ASN A 228 -5.16 -6.66 18.87
N ALA A 229 -5.20 -6.50 17.54
CA ALA A 229 -5.80 -5.34 16.89
C ALA A 229 -7.33 -5.29 17.10
N ASP A 230 -8.00 -6.44 17.02
CA ASP A 230 -9.44 -6.58 17.30
C ASP A 230 -9.78 -6.22 18.76
N LEU A 231 -8.97 -6.68 19.72
CA LEU A 231 -9.11 -6.35 21.14
C LEU A 231 -8.89 -4.86 21.42
N GLU A 232 -7.94 -4.23 20.74
CA GLU A 232 -7.72 -2.79 20.86
C GLU A 232 -8.86 -1.99 20.21
N THR A 233 -9.41 -2.49 19.09
CA THR A 233 -10.60 -1.93 18.46
C THR A 233 -11.82 -2.04 19.38
N LEU A 234 -11.98 -3.17 20.07
CA LEU A 234 -13.02 -3.37 21.09
C LEU A 234 -12.86 -2.38 22.24
N ARG A 235 -11.66 -2.28 22.80
CA ARG A 235 -11.34 -1.33 23.87
C ARG A 235 -11.64 0.10 23.44
N SER A 236 -11.18 0.49 22.27
CA SER A 236 -11.43 1.82 21.70
C SER A 236 -12.93 2.06 21.50
N TYR A 237 -13.69 1.07 21.06
CA TYR A 237 -15.15 1.18 20.88
C TYR A 237 -15.89 1.54 22.18
N TYR A 238 -15.49 0.96 23.32
CA TYR A 238 -16.05 1.28 24.64
C TYR A 238 -15.56 2.63 25.18
N ILE A 239 -14.25 2.87 25.15
CA ILE A 239 -13.64 4.10 25.69
C ILE A 239 -14.16 5.33 24.93
N THR A 240 -14.34 5.26 23.61
CA THR A 240 -14.89 6.36 22.79
C THR A 240 -16.36 6.66 23.06
N ARG A 241 -17.05 5.79 23.81
CA ARG A 241 -18.47 5.91 24.17
C ARG A 241 -18.69 6.19 25.66
N GLY A 242 -17.64 6.55 26.40
CA GLY A 242 -17.70 6.97 27.80
C GLY A 242 -17.39 5.89 28.84
N TYR A 243 -17.04 4.67 28.44
CA TYR A 243 -16.73 3.58 29.37
C TYR A 243 -15.25 3.62 29.77
N LEU A 244 -14.89 4.54 30.67
CA LEU A 244 -13.51 4.80 31.11
C LEU A 244 -12.87 3.62 31.85
N GLU A 245 -13.67 2.89 32.62
CA GLU A 245 -13.20 1.76 33.40
C GLU A 245 -13.34 0.43 32.63
N PHE A 246 -13.56 0.50 31.31
CA PHE A 246 -13.58 -0.66 30.44
C PHE A 246 -12.25 -1.42 30.51
N ARG A 247 -12.33 -2.72 30.76
CA ARG A 247 -11.17 -3.61 30.73
C ARG A 247 -11.52 -4.95 30.13
N ILE A 248 -10.53 -5.53 29.46
CA ILE A 248 -10.55 -6.91 29.01
C ILE A 248 -9.91 -7.71 30.13
N ASP A 249 -10.70 -8.50 30.85
CA ASP A 249 -10.25 -9.24 32.03
C ASP A 249 -9.35 -10.42 31.63
N SER A 250 -9.72 -11.11 30.54
CA SER A 250 -8.91 -12.20 29.99
C SER A 250 -9.31 -12.53 28.56
N THR A 251 -8.36 -13.01 27.76
CA THR A 251 -8.62 -13.62 26.45
C THR A 251 -8.17 -15.07 26.49
N GLN A 252 -9.14 -15.98 26.38
CA GLN A 252 -8.90 -17.41 26.42
C GLN A 252 -8.97 -17.97 25.01
N VAL A 253 -7.90 -18.62 24.56
CA VAL A 253 -7.86 -19.32 23.27
C VAL A 253 -7.80 -20.81 23.55
N ALA A 254 -8.92 -21.50 23.37
CA ALA A 254 -9.00 -22.94 23.50
C ALA A 254 -8.71 -23.59 22.15
N ILE A 255 -7.85 -24.61 22.16
CA ILE A 255 -7.45 -25.37 20.98
C ILE A 255 -8.01 -26.78 21.12
N SER A 256 -8.63 -27.31 20.06
CA SER A 256 -9.03 -28.70 20.00
C SER A 256 -7.82 -29.65 20.11
N PRO A 257 -8.00 -30.90 20.59
CA PRO A 257 -6.89 -31.86 20.72
C PRO A 257 -6.14 -32.15 19.42
N ASP A 258 -6.81 -32.07 18.27
CA ASP A 258 -6.24 -32.23 16.93
C ASP A 258 -5.52 -30.95 16.40
N ARG A 259 -5.57 -29.85 17.17
CA ARG A 259 -4.99 -28.54 16.85
C ARG A 259 -5.50 -27.92 15.55
N GLN A 260 -6.70 -28.30 15.11
CA GLN A 260 -7.32 -27.77 13.89
C GLN A 260 -8.37 -26.69 14.17
N ASP A 261 -9.05 -26.76 15.32
CA ASP A 261 -10.14 -25.86 15.67
C ASP A 261 -9.77 -24.99 16.89
N LEU A 262 -10.12 -23.71 16.81
CA LEU A 262 -9.86 -22.71 17.83
C LEU A 262 -11.17 -22.05 18.28
N SER A 263 -11.32 -21.87 19.59
CA SER A 263 -12.40 -21.08 20.19
C SER A 263 -11.80 -19.94 20.99
N VAL A 264 -12.20 -18.70 20.68
CA VAL A 264 -11.69 -17.50 21.33
C VAL A 264 -12.78 -16.91 22.22
N THR A 265 -12.54 -16.82 23.52
CA THR A 265 -13.44 -16.20 24.49
C THR A 265 -12.79 -14.95 25.07
N VAL A 266 -13.43 -13.81 24.87
CA VAL A 266 -13.00 -12.51 25.41
C VAL A 266 -13.90 -12.15 26.58
N ASN A 267 -13.35 -12.19 27.79
CA ASN A 267 -14.06 -11.77 29.00
C ASN A 267 -13.80 -10.27 29.23
N ILE A 268 -14.86 -9.49 29.38
CA ILE A 268 -14.79 -8.05 29.54
C ILE A 268 -15.59 -7.57 30.77
N THR A 269 -15.15 -6.44 31.32
CA THR A 269 -15.90 -5.65 32.30
C THR A 269 -16.13 -4.27 31.68
N GLU A 270 -17.40 -3.91 31.42
CA GLU A 270 -17.74 -2.66 30.74
C GLU A 270 -17.43 -1.41 31.57
N GLY A 271 -17.69 -1.46 32.88
CA GLY A 271 -17.65 -0.28 33.74
C GLY A 271 -18.87 0.64 33.56
N GLU A 272 -18.91 1.71 34.34
CA GLU A 272 -19.96 2.74 34.23
C GLU A 272 -19.67 3.73 33.09
N LYS A 273 -20.73 4.35 32.56
CA LYS A 273 -20.62 5.36 31.51
C LYS A 273 -20.41 6.74 32.13
N PHE A 274 -19.28 7.35 31.80
CA PHE A 274 -18.93 8.69 32.25
C PHE A 274 -19.23 9.76 31.19
N VAL A 275 -19.75 10.89 31.65
CA VAL A 275 -20.06 12.06 30.82
C VAL A 275 -19.12 13.21 31.16
N VAL A 276 -18.67 13.96 30.15
CA VAL A 276 -17.81 15.12 30.35
C VAL A 276 -18.62 16.24 31.04
N ALA A 277 -18.18 16.67 32.22
CA ALA A 277 -18.79 17.77 32.96
C ALA A 277 -18.27 19.14 32.49
N GLY A 278 -17.00 19.21 32.08
CA GLY A 278 -16.37 20.44 31.61
C GLY A 278 -14.91 20.22 31.23
N VAL A 279 -14.38 21.17 30.47
CA VAL A 279 -12.96 21.24 30.10
C VAL A 279 -12.37 22.52 30.68
N LYS A 280 -11.27 22.40 31.42
CA LYS A 280 -10.51 23.50 32.00
C LYS A 280 -9.16 23.58 31.31
N LEU A 281 -8.69 24.80 31.07
CA LEU A 281 -7.36 25.10 30.57
C LEU A 281 -6.53 25.62 31.73
N ASP A 282 -5.36 25.04 31.94
CA ASP A 282 -4.41 25.42 32.99
C ASP A 282 -2.98 25.53 32.44
N GLY A 283 -2.19 26.46 32.96
CA GLY A 283 -0.84 26.75 32.49
C GLY A 283 -0.76 27.94 31.51
N ASN A 284 0.23 27.91 30.61
CA ASN A 284 0.58 29.05 29.76
C ASN A 284 0.20 28.80 28.28
N TYR A 285 -0.85 29.47 27.83
CA TYR A 285 -1.35 29.43 26.44
C TYR A 285 -0.93 30.64 25.59
N LEU A 286 0.15 31.34 25.98
CA LEU A 286 0.66 32.52 25.28
C LEU A 286 -0.37 33.67 25.15
N GLY A 287 -1.34 33.74 26.08
CA GLY A 287 -2.44 34.70 26.05
C GLY A 287 -3.47 34.45 24.94
N ARG A 288 -3.49 33.24 24.36
CA ARG A 288 -4.34 32.82 23.23
C ARG A 288 -5.39 31.80 23.65
N ASP A 289 -5.86 31.87 24.89
CA ASP A 289 -6.78 30.89 25.49
C ASP A 289 -8.01 30.63 24.61
N GLU A 290 -8.60 31.66 23.99
CA GLU A 290 -9.75 31.51 23.09
C GLU A 290 -9.43 30.72 21.80
N GLU A 291 -8.22 30.88 21.24
CA GLU A 291 -7.78 30.11 20.07
C GLU A 291 -7.60 28.64 20.44
N PHE A 292 -6.99 28.35 21.60
CA PHE A 292 -6.87 26.99 22.12
C PHE A 292 -8.23 26.38 22.48
N LYS A 293 -9.17 27.14 23.06
CA LYS A 293 -10.56 26.69 23.30
C LYS A 293 -11.24 26.27 22.00
N SER A 294 -11.00 26.98 20.88
CA SER A 294 -11.60 26.63 19.59
C SER A 294 -11.10 25.29 19.03
N LEU A 295 -9.90 24.85 19.44
CA LEU A 295 -9.32 23.56 19.06
C LEU A 295 -9.82 22.39 19.93
N VAL A 296 -10.54 22.67 21.03
CA VAL A 296 -11.09 21.64 21.90
C VAL A 296 -12.25 20.93 21.18
N THR A 297 -12.05 19.66 20.84
CA THR A 297 -13.09 18.82 20.22
C THR A 297 -14.03 18.20 21.25
N ILE A 298 -13.62 18.18 22.52
CA ILE A 298 -14.34 17.60 23.65
C ILE A 298 -15.49 18.51 24.08
N LYS A 299 -16.73 18.00 24.06
CA LYS A 299 -17.92 18.78 24.43
C LYS A 299 -18.49 18.37 25.79
N PRO A 300 -18.81 19.32 26.69
CA PRO A 300 -19.56 19.03 27.90
C PRO A 300 -20.92 18.41 27.57
N GLY A 301 -21.32 17.39 28.34
CA GLY A 301 -22.56 16.64 28.14
C GLY A 301 -22.43 15.44 27.19
N GLU A 302 -21.35 15.33 26.42
CA GLU A 302 -21.05 14.13 25.62
C GLU A 302 -20.34 13.06 26.47
N PRO A 303 -20.46 11.77 26.10
CA PRO A 303 -19.69 10.72 26.75
C PRO A 303 -18.19 11.00 26.62
N TYR A 304 -17.40 10.63 27.64
CA TYR A 304 -15.95 10.74 27.56
C TYR A 304 -15.43 10.00 26.33
N ASN A 305 -14.55 10.63 25.55
CA ASN A 305 -13.91 10.02 24.39
C ASN A 305 -12.39 10.27 24.44
N GLY A 306 -11.62 9.21 24.67
CA GLY A 306 -10.16 9.28 24.74
C GLY A 306 -9.49 9.68 23.42
N GLU A 307 -10.12 9.42 22.26
CA GLU A 307 -9.63 9.88 20.96
C GLU A 307 -9.72 11.40 20.87
N GLN A 308 -10.84 12.00 21.28
CA GLN A 308 -10.99 13.46 21.33
C GLN A 308 -9.98 14.11 22.27
N VAL A 309 -9.67 13.47 23.41
CA VAL A 309 -8.64 13.95 24.34
C VAL A 309 -7.27 13.93 23.69
N THR A 310 -6.90 12.82 23.06
CA THR A 310 -5.61 12.67 22.37
C THR A 310 -5.49 13.62 21.19
N GLU A 311 -6.58 13.81 20.43
CA GLU A 311 -6.66 14.75 19.32
C GLU A 311 -6.49 16.18 19.82
N THR A 312 -7.15 16.55 20.92
CA THR A 312 -7.05 17.89 21.51
C THR A 312 -5.64 18.16 22.05
N THR A 313 -5.04 17.24 22.83
CA THR A 313 -3.68 17.43 23.38
C THR A 313 -2.63 17.49 22.27
N LYS A 314 -2.79 16.69 21.23
CA LYS A 314 -1.95 16.75 20.03
C LYS A 314 -2.14 18.06 19.28
N ALA A 315 -3.38 18.48 19.01
CA ALA A 315 -3.68 19.74 18.34
C ALA A 315 -3.05 20.93 19.09
N PHE A 316 -3.07 20.90 20.42
CA PHE A 316 -2.42 21.94 21.23
C PHE A 316 -0.90 21.91 21.08
N THR A 317 -0.29 20.72 21.14
CA THR A 317 1.17 20.55 20.99
C THR A 317 1.62 20.99 19.59
N ASP A 318 0.90 20.57 18.54
CA ASP A 318 1.14 20.96 17.16
C ASP A 318 0.98 22.49 17.00
N TYR A 319 -0.07 23.08 17.60
CA TYR A 319 -0.32 24.52 17.56
C TYR A 319 0.79 25.33 18.26
N PHE A 320 1.25 24.90 19.43
CA PHE A 320 2.45 25.47 20.06
C PHE A 320 3.67 25.38 19.14
N GLY A 321 3.82 24.26 18.43
CA GLY A 321 4.86 24.05 17.41
C GLY A 321 4.86 25.09 16.29
N THR A 322 3.70 25.60 15.87
CA THR A 322 3.60 26.66 14.83
C THR A 322 4.21 27.99 15.26
N PHE A 323 4.29 28.21 16.58
CA PHE A 323 4.92 29.41 17.16
C PHE A 323 6.40 29.18 17.54
N GLY A 324 6.97 28.00 17.27
CA GLY A 324 8.37 27.69 17.55
C GLY A 324 8.65 27.00 18.88
N TYR A 325 7.63 26.51 19.57
CA TYR A 325 7.79 25.76 20.81
C TYR A 325 7.84 24.25 20.52
N ALA A 326 8.99 23.76 20.03
CA ALA A 326 9.18 22.36 19.65
C ALA A 326 9.02 21.36 20.81
N PHE A 327 9.24 21.81 22.05
CA PHE A 327 9.24 20.98 23.25
C PHE A 327 8.06 21.30 24.19
N ALA A 328 6.97 21.83 23.63
CA ALA A 328 5.76 22.07 24.39
C ALA A 328 5.20 20.75 24.95
N ARG A 329 4.74 20.79 26.20
CA ARG A 329 4.14 19.64 26.89
C ARG A 329 2.69 19.95 27.21
N VAL A 330 1.78 19.13 26.70
CA VAL A 330 0.35 19.22 26.99
C VAL A 330 -0.10 17.92 27.61
N GLN A 331 -0.62 17.98 28.84
CA GLN A 331 -1.09 16.82 29.58
C GLN A 331 -2.57 16.98 29.91
N ALA A 332 -3.37 15.96 29.60
CA ALA A 332 -4.76 15.90 30.05
C ALA A 332 -4.82 15.17 31.41
N ARG A 333 -5.34 15.86 32.43
CA ARG A 333 -5.60 15.29 33.75
C ARG A 333 -7.11 15.10 33.93
N PRO A 334 -7.63 13.87 33.82
CA PRO A 334 -9.03 13.59 34.09
C PRO A 334 -9.29 13.56 35.61
N GLU A 335 -10.20 14.41 36.06
CA GLU A 335 -10.78 14.38 37.40
C GLU A 335 -12.08 13.59 37.34
N ILE A 336 -12.05 12.34 37.82
CA ILE A 336 -13.18 11.40 37.74
C ILE A 336 -14.03 11.52 39.00
N ASP A 337 -15.28 11.96 38.83
CA ASP A 337 -16.33 11.88 39.84
C ASP A 337 -17.14 10.60 39.64
N ARG A 338 -16.80 9.58 40.45
CA ARG A 338 -17.46 8.26 40.46
C ARG A 338 -18.86 8.27 41.07
N VAL A 339 -19.24 9.31 41.82
CA VAL A 339 -20.57 9.37 42.45
C VAL A 339 -21.59 9.84 41.43
N ASN A 340 -21.23 10.83 40.62
CA ASN A 340 -22.12 11.40 39.60
C ASN A 340 -21.85 10.87 38.18
N ASN A 341 -20.92 9.92 38.02
CA ASN A 341 -20.45 9.41 36.72
C ASN A 341 -20.04 10.54 35.75
N ARG A 342 -19.27 11.50 36.26
CA ARG A 342 -18.85 12.70 35.54
C ARG A 342 -17.34 12.83 35.52
N VAL A 343 -16.81 13.42 34.46
CA VAL A 343 -15.37 13.65 34.29
C VAL A 343 -15.13 15.10 33.94
N THR A 344 -14.28 15.77 34.72
CA THR A 344 -13.76 17.09 34.37
C THR A 344 -12.36 16.93 33.81
N LEU A 345 -12.08 17.51 32.66
CA LEU A 345 -10.77 17.41 32.02
C LEU A 345 -10.00 18.71 32.22
N THR A 346 -8.88 18.64 32.95
CA THR A 346 -7.95 19.76 33.08
C THR A 346 -6.81 19.53 32.09
N LEU A 347 -6.75 20.36 31.04
CA LEU A 347 -5.67 20.36 30.06
C LEU A 347 -4.59 21.29 30.61
N GLN A 348 -3.44 20.73 31.00
CA GLN A 348 -2.30 21.50 31.50
C GLN A 348 -1.27 21.68 30.37
N ALA A 349 -0.94 22.93 30.04
CA ALA A 349 0.00 23.25 28.97
C ALA A 349 1.24 24.01 29.46
N GLU A 350 2.41 23.54 29.04
CA GLU A 350 3.70 24.17 29.25
C GLU A 350 4.43 24.33 27.91
N PRO A 351 4.53 25.55 27.35
CA PRO A 351 5.16 25.77 26.05
C PRO A 351 6.68 25.56 26.08
N SER A 352 7.32 25.55 27.26
CA SER A 352 8.77 25.48 27.42
C SER A 352 9.45 26.68 26.72
N ARG A 353 10.48 26.44 25.90
CA ARG A 353 11.25 27.49 25.20
C ARG A 353 11.02 27.47 23.70
N ARG A 354 11.12 28.66 23.09
CA ARG A 354 11.08 28.83 21.64
C ARG A 354 12.44 28.49 21.03
N VAL A 355 12.47 27.77 19.92
CA VAL A 355 13.71 27.32 19.26
C VAL A 355 13.76 27.69 17.79
N TYR A 356 14.97 27.79 17.26
CA TYR A 356 15.28 28.00 15.85
C TYR A 356 15.85 26.75 15.22
N VAL A 357 15.49 26.51 13.97
CA VAL A 357 16.12 25.47 13.16
C VAL A 357 17.43 26.03 12.61
N ARG A 358 18.56 25.53 13.11
CA ARG A 358 19.88 25.96 12.66
C ARG A 358 20.21 25.42 11.27
N ARG A 359 20.06 24.11 11.07
CA ARG A 359 20.28 23.43 9.78
C ARG A 359 19.38 22.20 9.63
N VAL A 360 19.15 21.81 8.37
CA VAL A 360 18.51 20.56 7.98
C VAL A 360 19.57 19.63 7.39
N ALA A 361 19.92 18.59 8.14
CA ALA A 361 20.89 17.58 7.72
C ALA A 361 20.14 16.38 7.12
N VAL A 362 20.46 16.02 5.88
CA VAL A 362 19.86 14.88 5.19
C VAL A 362 20.85 13.72 5.19
N GLY A 363 20.38 12.52 5.54
CA GLY A 363 21.17 11.29 5.60
C GLY A 363 20.43 10.11 4.97
N GLY A 364 21.20 9.17 4.41
CA GLY A 364 20.66 7.95 3.79
C GLY A 364 20.33 8.05 2.30
N ASN A 365 20.51 9.21 1.67
CA ASN A 365 20.28 9.47 0.25
C ASN A 365 21.53 9.19 -0.62
N ALA A 366 21.97 7.93 -0.67
CA ALA A 366 23.19 7.57 -1.40
C ALA A 366 23.06 7.69 -2.93
N LYS A 367 21.86 7.46 -3.48
CA LYS A 367 21.58 7.55 -4.93
C LYS A 367 20.88 8.85 -5.31
N THR A 368 20.00 9.35 -4.45
CA THR A 368 19.17 10.53 -4.65
C THR A 368 19.93 11.77 -4.25
N ARG A 369 19.97 12.77 -5.13
CA ARG A 369 20.65 14.03 -4.83
C ARG A 369 19.97 14.75 -3.65
N ASP A 370 20.77 15.37 -2.78
CA ASP A 370 20.28 16.14 -1.63
C ASP A 370 19.25 17.21 -2.04
N GLU A 371 19.46 17.87 -3.18
CA GLU A 371 18.55 18.89 -3.73
C GLU A 371 17.10 18.40 -3.91
N VAL A 372 16.92 17.10 -4.20
CA VAL A 372 15.60 16.49 -4.43
C VAL A 372 14.80 16.41 -3.14
N ILE A 373 15.47 16.17 -2.02
CA ILE A 373 14.85 16.13 -0.69
C ILE A 373 14.70 17.56 -0.18
N ARG A 374 15.76 18.38 -0.29
CA ARG A 374 15.78 19.76 0.24
C ARG A 374 14.73 20.67 -0.39
N ARG A 375 14.42 20.52 -1.68
CA ARG A 375 13.38 21.31 -2.35
C ARG A 375 11.95 21.02 -1.87
N GLU A 376 11.74 19.89 -1.18
CA GLU A 376 10.45 19.59 -0.57
C GLU A 376 10.25 20.24 0.81
N PHE A 377 11.32 20.76 1.41
CA PHE A 377 11.25 21.37 2.74
C PHE A 377 10.60 22.75 2.69
N ARG A 378 9.54 22.90 3.50
CA ARG A 378 8.87 24.17 3.78
C ARG A 378 9.43 24.86 5.02
N GLN A 379 10.03 24.09 5.94
CA GLN A 379 10.81 24.63 7.03
C GLN A 379 12.16 25.12 6.50
N PHE A 380 12.47 26.39 6.70
CA PHE A 380 13.76 26.96 6.32
C PHE A 380 14.78 26.82 7.45
N GLU A 381 16.06 26.67 7.07
CA GLU A 381 17.19 26.86 7.97
C GLU A 381 17.28 28.32 8.44
N ALA A 382 17.90 28.54 9.60
CA ALA A 382 17.98 29.84 10.26
C ALA A 382 16.63 30.54 10.46
N SER A 383 15.56 29.78 10.65
CA SER A 383 14.23 30.32 10.93
C SER A 383 13.61 29.63 12.14
N TRP A 384 12.55 30.22 12.69
CA TRP A 384 11.85 29.66 13.82
C TRP A 384 11.35 28.26 13.49
N TYR A 385 11.37 27.36 14.48
CA TYR A 385 10.74 26.07 14.35
C TYR A 385 9.25 26.24 14.02
N ASP A 386 8.76 25.45 13.07
CA ASP A 386 7.35 25.44 12.71
C ASP A 386 6.95 23.98 12.45
N GLY A 387 6.28 23.39 13.44
CA GLY A 387 5.89 21.97 13.42
C GLY A 387 5.03 21.61 12.20
N ASP A 388 4.15 22.52 11.77
CA ASP A 388 3.29 22.32 10.61
C ASP A 388 4.10 22.28 9.32
N LYS A 389 5.07 23.19 9.17
CA LYS A 389 5.97 23.18 8.01
C LYS A 389 6.87 21.95 7.99
N ILE A 390 7.36 21.49 9.14
CA ILE A 390 8.20 20.28 9.24
C ILE A 390 7.40 19.03 8.87
N LYS A 391 6.20 18.90 9.41
CA LYS A 391 5.28 17.80 9.07
C LYS A 391 4.93 17.81 7.58
N LEU A 392 4.58 18.98 7.03
CA LEU A 392 4.34 19.14 5.60
C LEU A 392 5.59 18.77 4.77
N SER A 393 6.79 19.14 5.23
CA SER A 393 8.05 18.78 4.56
C SER A 393 8.24 17.27 4.51
N ARG A 394 8.08 16.58 5.65
CA ARG A 394 8.12 15.11 5.74
C ARG A 394 7.11 14.48 4.77
N ASP A 395 5.86 14.95 4.79
CA ASP A 395 4.78 14.40 3.97
C ASP A 395 5.06 14.56 2.47
N ARG A 396 5.71 15.66 2.08
CA ARG A 396 6.12 15.90 0.69
C ARG A 396 7.27 15.00 0.27
N VAL A 397 8.27 14.79 1.14
CA VAL A 397 9.38 13.85 0.88
C VAL A 397 8.87 12.42 0.79
N ASP A 398 7.95 12.00 1.66
CA ASP A 398 7.33 10.68 1.62
C ASP A 398 6.51 10.48 0.33
N ARG A 399 5.77 11.52 -0.09
CA ARG A 399 4.98 11.53 -1.33
C ARG A 399 5.81 11.39 -2.60
N LEU A 400 7.12 11.68 -2.57
CA LEU A 400 8.02 11.38 -3.69
C LEU A 400 8.04 9.88 -4.03
N GLY A 401 7.81 9.02 -3.04
CA GLY A 401 7.81 7.58 -3.23
C GLY A 401 9.20 6.99 -3.53
N PHE A 402 10.29 7.72 -3.26
CA PHE A 402 11.67 7.25 -3.45
C PHE A 402 12.23 6.48 -2.25
N PHE A 403 11.53 6.54 -1.11
CA PHE A 403 11.99 6.02 0.16
C PHE A 403 10.99 4.98 0.71
N THR A 404 11.47 4.01 1.51
CA THR A 404 10.61 3.15 2.34
C THR A 404 10.21 3.84 3.64
N GLU A 405 11.08 4.71 4.15
CA GLU A 405 10.90 5.40 5.43
C GLU A 405 11.53 6.79 5.34
N VAL A 406 10.83 7.77 5.92
CA VAL A 406 11.26 9.17 6.06
C VAL A 406 11.06 9.57 7.52
N ASN A 407 12.16 9.68 8.26
CA ASN A 407 12.15 10.11 9.65
C ASN A 407 12.79 11.50 9.77
N VAL A 408 12.12 12.40 10.49
CA VAL A 408 12.62 13.75 10.77
C VAL A 408 12.75 13.89 12.28
N GLU A 409 13.99 13.83 12.75
CA GLU A 409 14.33 13.94 14.16
C GLU A 409 14.74 15.37 14.49
N THR A 410 14.20 15.89 15.59
CA THR A 410 14.63 17.18 16.13
C THR A 410 15.71 16.94 17.17
N GLN A 411 16.95 17.30 16.86
CA GLN A 411 18.09 17.14 17.76
C GLN A 411 18.42 18.47 18.44
N GLU A 412 18.43 18.48 19.77
CA GLU A 412 18.91 19.61 20.56
C GLU A 412 20.43 19.78 20.42
N ILE A 413 20.90 21.02 20.37
CA ILE A 413 22.33 21.32 20.28
C ILE A 413 22.93 21.52 21.67
N PRO A 414 23.93 20.71 22.07
CA PRO A 414 24.65 20.94 23.31
C PRO A 414 25.27 22.35 23.33
N GLY A 415 24.98 23.12 24.37
CA GLY A 415 25.49 24.49 24.54
C GLY A 415 24.68 25.58 23.84
N SER A 416 23.60 25.26 23.12
CA SER A 416 22.69 26.24 22.51
C SER A 416 21.23 25.78 22.64
N PRO A 417 20.57 26.00 23.80
CA PRO A 417 19.25 25.44 24.08
C PRO A 417 18.14 26.03 23.20
N ASP A 418 18.38 27.19 22.59
CA ASP A 418 17.49 27.87 21.65
C ASP A 418 17.65 27.38 20.20
N GLN A 419 18.53 26.41 19.93
CA GLN A 419 18.80 25.89 18.60
C GLN A 419 18.58 24.38 18.51
N VAL A 420 18.00 23.96 17.40
CA VAL A 420 17.83 22.55 17.03
C VAL A 420 18.32 22.30 15.61
N ASP A 421 18.88 21.12 15.39
CA ASP A 421 19.11 20.59 14.05
C ASP A 421 17.96 19.63 13.70
N LEU A 422 17.50 19.68 12.44
CA LEU A 422 16.58 18.67 11.92
C LEU A 422 17.39 17.62 11.16
N ILE A 423 17.39 16.39 11.66
CA ILE A 423 18.04 15.25 10.99
C ILE A 423 16.97 14.48 10.22
N VAL A 424 17.12 14.48 8.91
CA VAL A 424 16.24 13.81 7.96
C VAL A 424 16.91 12.51 7.54
N ASN A 425 16.48 11.40 8.14
CA ASN A 425 16.98 10.08 7.80
C ASN A 425 16.01 9.43 6.81
N VAL A 426 16.51 9.11 5.61
CA VAL A 426 15.74 8.44 4.57
C VAL A 426 16.31 7.06 4.26
N ALA A 427 15.44 6.10 4.01
CA ALA A 427 15.81 4.76 3.53
C ALA A 427 15.42 4.63 2.06
N GLU A 428 16.39 4.67 1.15
CA GLU A 428 16.14 4.59 -0.30
C GLU A 428 15.62 3.20 -0.73
N LYS A 429 14.64 3.20 -1.63
CA LYS A 429 14.13 1.99 -2.27
C LYS A 429 14.32 2.01 -3.79
N PRO A 430 14.26 0.86 -4.46
CA PRO A 430 14.22 0.83 -5.92
C PRO A 430 13.03 1.64 -6.46
N THR A 431 13.32 2.67 -7.25
CA THR A 431 12.31 3.55 -7.89
C THR A 431 11.91 3.08 -9.28
N GLY A 432 12.66 2.13 -9.85
CA GLY A 432 12.41 1.56 -11.15
C GLY A 432 11.32 0.51 -11.06
N SER A 433 10.37 0.55 -11.99
CA SER A 433 9.29 -0.41 -12.08
C SER A 433 9.14 -0.91 -13.51
N LEU A 434 8.99 -2.23 -13.61
CA LEU A 434 8.65 -2.93 -14.85
C LEU A 434 7.17 -3.32 -14.75
N GLN A 435 6.32 -2.75 -15.59
CA GLN A 435 4.91 -3.12 -15.68
C GLN A 435 4.71 -4.11 -16.82
N LEU A 436 4.40 -5.35 -16.47
CA LEU A 436 3.92 -6.37 -17.39
C LEU A 436 2.46 -6.65 -17.04
N GLY A 437 1.57 -6.35 -17.97
CA GLY A 437 0.14 -6.53 -17.76
C GLY A 437 -0.53 -7.16 -18.96
N ALA A 438 -1.49 -8.02 -18.68
CA ALA A 438 -2.47 -8.48 -19.65
C ALA A 438 -3.85 -8.16 -19.08
N GLY A 439 -4.73 -7.68 -19.94
CA GLY A 439 -6.12 -7.42 -19.63
C GLY A 439 -7.01 -8.06 -20.67
N TYR A 440 -8.23 -8.39 -20.25
CA TYR A 440 -9.28 -8.77 -21.17
C TYR A 440 -10.54 -7.99 -20.85
N SER A 441 -11.13 -7.37 -21.87
CA SER A 441 -12.43 -6.70 -21.73
C SER A 441 -13.39 -7.07 -22.84
N SER A 442 -14.68 -6.88 -22.57
CA SER A 442 -15.73 -7.11 -23.56
C SER A 442 -15.55 -6.23 -24.80
N ALA A 443 -14.99 -5.03 -24.62
CA ALA A 443 -14.71 -4.03 -25.64
C ALA A 443 -13.38 -4.28 -26.38
N GLU A 444 -12.24 -4.23 -25.69
CA GLU A 444 -10.88 -4.26 -26.28
C GLU A 444 -10.37 -5.67 -26.60
N LYS A 445 -11.08 -6.72 -26.14
CA LYS A 445 -10.59 -8.12 -26.13
C LYS A 445 -9.29 -8.18 -25.33
N VAL A 446 -8.28 -8.89 -25.83
CA VAL A 446 -6.96 -8.99 -25.20
C VAL A 446 -6.22 -7.66 -25.37
N ALA A 447 -5.78 -7.08 -24.26
CA ALA A 447 -4.88 -5.95 -24.20
C ALA A 447 -3.60 -6.38 -23.47
N LEU A 448 -2.44 -6.11 -24.07
CA LEU A 448 -1.13 -6.35 -23.47
C LEU A 448 -0.47 -5.00 -23.22
N THR A 449 0.05 -4.80 -22.02
CA THR A 449 0.69 -3.57 -21.59
C THR A 449 2.09 -3.90 -21.10
N PHE A 450 3.09 -3.27 -21.70
CA PHE A 450 4.48 -3.33 -21.30
C PHE A 450 4.93 -1.91 -20.97
N GLY A 451 5.44 -1.70 -19.76
CA GLY A 451 5.93 -0.41 -19.31
C GLY A 451 7.27 -0.56 -18.60
N ILE A 452 8.18 0.37 -18.85
CA ILE A 452 9.36 0.58 -18.01
C ILE A 452 9.27 2.02 -17.55
N SER A 453 9.20 2.23 -16.24
CA SER A 453 9.25 3.57 -15.64
C SER A 453 10.33 3.66 -14.59
N GLN A 454 10.95 4.83 -14.51
CA GLN A 454 11.93 5.18 -13.50
C GLN A 454 11.54 6.55 -12.96
N GLU A 455 11.09 6.59 -11.71
CA GLU A 455 10.59 7.82 -11.05
C GLU A 455 11.72 8.78 -10.64
N ASN A 456 12.94 8.25 -10.43
CA ASN A 456 14.11 9.00 -9.98
C ASN A 456 15.34 8.67 -10.83
N VAL A 457 15.29 9.02 -12.11
CA VAL A 457 16.35 8.70 -13.07
C VAL A 457 17.66 9.37 -12.64
N PHE A 458 18.72 8.59 -12.48
CA PHE A 458 20.05 9.04 -12.04
C PHE A 458 20.05 9.87 -10.74
N GLY A 459 19.05 9.68 -9.86
CA GLY A 459 18.96 10.42 -8.60
C GLY A 459 18.51 11.88 -8.73
N SER A 460 18.07 12.31 -9.92
CA SER A 460 17.69 13.71 -10.21
C SER A 460 16.27 14.09 -9.78
N GLY A 461 15.46 13.12 -9.39
CA GLY A 461 14.02 13.26 -9.17
C GLY A 461 13.21 13.41 -10.47
N ASN A 462 13.82 13.21 -11.64
CA ASN A 462 13.13 13.23 -12.92
C ASN A 462 12.54 11.86 -13.24
N PHE A 463 11.34 11.88 -13.83
CA PHE A 463 10.65 10.71 -14.33
C PHE A 463 11.05 10.42 -15.78
N LEU A 464 11.21 9.14 -16.10
CA LEU A 464 11.28 8.62 -17.47
C LEU A 464 10.43 7.36 -17.57
N GLY A 465 9.52 7.34 -18.55
CA GLY A 465 8.63 6.22 -18.81
C GLY A 465 8.57 5.88 -20.29
N VAL A 466 8.70 4.59 -20.60
CA VAL A 466 8.40 4.01 -21.91
C VAL A 466 7.21 3.08 -21.72
N GLN A 467 6.16 3.27 -22.52
CA GLN A 467 4.95 2.45 -22.44
C GLN A 467 4.53 1.96 -23.82
N VAL A 468 4.26 0.66 -23.91
CA VAL A 468 3.71 -0.03 -25.07
C VAL A 468 2.40 -0.69 -24.65
N ASN A 469 1.29 -0.23 -25.21
CA ASN A 469 -0.03 -0.82 -25.01
C ASN A 469 -0.53 -1.35 -26.35
N THR A 470 -0.90 -2.63 -26.44
CA THR A 470 -1.40 -3.23 -27.67
C THR A 470 -2.66 -4.04 -27.40
N SER A 471 -3.71 -3.77 -28.17
CA SER A 471 -4.94 -4.54 -28.21
C SER A 471 -5.31 -4.86 -29.66
N LYS A 472 -6.48 -5.47 -29.87
CA LYS A 472 -7.02 -5.68 -31.21
C LYS A 472 -7.28 -4.36 -31.95
N TYR A 473 -7.70 -3.32 -31.23
CA TYR A 473 -8.20 -2.07 -31.81
C TYR A 473 -7.24 -0.90 -31.62
N ASN A 474 -6.48 -0.89 -30.53
CA ASN A 474 -5.60 0.22 -30.17
C ASN A 474 -4.16 -0.27 -29.96
N ARG A 475 -3.19 0.46 -30.52
CA ARG A 475 -1.77 0.25 -30.27
C ARG A 475 -1.12 1.59 -29.96
N THR A 476 -0.48 1.73 -28.81
CA THR A 476 0.17 2.97 -28.38
C THR A 476 1.59 2.66 -27.94
N LEU A 477 2.55 3.36 -28.54
CA LEU A 477 3.92 3.48 -28.04
C LEU A 477 4.09 4.92 -27.56
N SER A 478 4.54 5.11 -26.34
CA SER A 478 4.82 6.45 -25.80
C SER A 478 6.10 6.48 -24.99
N LEU A 479 6.82 7.58 -25.11
CA LEU A 479 7.97 7.96 -24.31
C LEU A 479 7.60 9.26 -23.59
N THR A 480 7.67 9.27 -22.27
CA THR A 480 7.37 10.44 -21.46
C THR A 480 8.51 10.70 -20.48
N THR A 481 8.92 11.95 -20.36
CA THR A 481 9.83 12.41 -19.31
C THR A 481 9.25 13.61 -18.60
N THR A 482 9.35 13.64 -17.28
CA THR A 482 8.86 14.75 -16.47
C THR A 482 9.96 15.23 -15.54
N ASP A 483 10.24 16.52 -15.60
CA ASP A 483 11.02 17.25 -14.62
C ASP A 483 10.03 17.94 -13.66
N PRO A 484 9.81 17.42 -12.43
CA PRO A 484 8.81 17.96 -11.53
C PRO A 484 9.17 19.37 -10.98
N TYR A 485 10.43 19.78 -11.07
CA TYR A 485 10.94 21.06 -10.57
C TYR A 485 11.77 21.76 -11.64
N PHE A 486 11.17 21.95 -12.83
CA PHE A 486 11.79 22.76 -13.88
C PHE A 486 12.04 24.20 -13.41
N THR A 487 11.24 24.66 -12.45
CA THR A 487 11.49 25.90 -11.69
C THR A 487 11.56 25.61 -10.18
N LYS A 488 12.17 26.53 -9.42
CA LYS A 488 12.28 26.42 -7.95
C LYS A 488 10.93 26.33 -7.24
N ASP A 489 9.88 26.89 -7.83
CA ASP A 489 8.53 26.93 -7.24
C ASP A 489 7.72 25.64 -7.46
N GLY A 490 8.30 24.62 -8.11
CA GLY A 490 7.63 23.34 -8.36
C GLY A 490 6.78 23.31 -9.62
N ILE A 491 7.02 24.20 -10.58
CA ILE A 491 6.45 24.06 -11.93
C ILE A 491 7.11 22.85 -12.59
N SER A 492 6.28 21.85 -12.89
CA SER A 492 6.71 20.65 -13.60
C SER A 492 6.74 20.88 -15.10
N ARG A 493 7.65 20.21 -15.80
CA ARG A 493 7.71 20.16 -17.27
C ARG A 493 7.71 18.72 -17.73
N THR A 494 6.69 18.34 -18.49
CA THR A 494 6.55 17.03 -19.12
C THR A 494 6.76 17.15 -20.62
N ILE A 495 7.60 16.27 -21.16
CA ILE A 495 7.78 16.08 -22.60
C ILE A 495 7.28 14.67 -22.93
N SER A 496 6.37 14.58 -23.88
CA SER A 496 5.80 13.30 -24.33
C SER A 496 5.88 13.17 -25.83
N VAL A 497 6.34 12.02 -26.31
CA VAL A 497 6.32 11.61 -27.71
C VAL A 497 5.52 10.33 -27.81
N TYR A 498 4.59 10.26 -28.76
CA TYR A 498 3.68 9.12 -28.88
C TYR A 498 3.39 8.74 -30.33
N HIS A 499 3.12 7.46 -30.51
CA HIS A 499 2.61 6.86 -31.74
C HIS A 499 1.42 5.96 -31.38
N THR A 500 0.24 6.35 -31.82
CA THR A 500 -1.01 5.62 -31.57
C THR A 500 -1.65 5.20 -32.88
N THR A 501 -2.00 3.93 -32.99
CA THR A 501 -2.83 3.38 -34.06
C THR A 501 -4.18 2.98 -33.48
N THR A 502 -5.27 3.44 -34.10
CA THR A 502 -6.64 3.12 -33.70
C THR A 502 -7.42 2.53 -34.88
N ARG A 503 -8.21 1.50 -34.60
CA ARG A 503 -9.18 0.89 -35.50
C ARG A 503 -10.57 0.84 -34.84
N PRO A 504 -11.67 0.86 -35.61
CA PRO A 504 -13.02 0.72 -35.07
C PRO A 504 -13.23 -0.62 -34.35
N TYR A 505 -14.10 -0.62 -33.31
CA TYR A 505 -14.45 -1.84 -32.55
C TYR A 505 -15.20 -2.88 -33.39
N SER A 506 -15.95 -2.42 -34.39
CA SER A 506 -16.64 -3.28 -35.36
C SER A 506 -16.23 -2.91 -36.78
N THR A 507 -15.39 -3.73 -37.41
CA THR A 507 -14.98 -3.50 -38.81
C THR A 507 -16.12 -3.69 -39.80
N THR A 508 -17.12 -4.50 -39.43
CA THR A 508 -18.32 -4.68 -40.24
C THR A 508 -19.22 -3.45 -40.13
N LEU A 509 -19.60 -3.03 -38.93
CA LEU A 509 -20.63 -2.00 -38.74
C LEU A 509 -20.08 -0.56 -38.72
N ASP A 510 -18.86 -0.36 -38.23
CA ASP A 510 -18.22 0.96 -38.13
C ASP A 510 -17.17 1.21 -39.21
N GLY A 511 -16.97 0.21 -40.07
CA GLY A 511 -16.07 0.22 -41.22
C GLY A 511 -14.65 -0.24 -40.93
N ASP A 512 -13.93 -0.60 -41.98
CA ASP A 512 -12.56 -1.11 -41.89
C ASP A 512 -11.55 -0.05 -42.31
N TYR A 513 -11.07 0.71 -41.33
CA TYR A 513 -10.05 1.73 -41.53
C TYR A 513 -9.11 1.80 -40.34
N LYS A 514 -7.98 2.48 -40.55
CA LYS A 514 -6.95 2.69 -39.54
C LYS A 514 -6.60 4.18 -39.47
N LEU A 515 -6.48 4.68 -38.24
CA LEU A 515 -5.97 6.02 -37.95
C LEU A 515 -4.63 5.90 -37.24
N VAL A 516 -3.62 6.61 -37.75
CA VAL A 516 -2.28 6.68 -37.15
C VAL A 516 -2.04 8.09 -36.66
N ASN A 517 -1.99 8.27 -35.35
CA ASN A 517 -1.65 9.52 -34.68
C ASN A 517 -0.19 9.50 -34.21
N GLN A 518 0.60 10.47 -34.65
CA GLN A 518 1.97 10.69 -34.21
C GLN A 518 2.06 12.08 -33.63
N GLY A 519 2.65 12.25 -32.45
CA GLY A 519 2.80 13.57 -31.90
C GLY A 519 3.88 13.71 -30.84
N ALA A 520 4.25 14.96 -30.61
CA ALA A 520 5.12 15.38 -29.53
C ALA A 520 4.45 16.54 -28.78
N SER A 521 4.58 16.60 -27.47
CA SER A 521 4.01 17.66 -26.67
C SER A 521 4.92 18.05 -25.51
N ILE A 522 4.86 19.32 -25.14
CA ILE A 522 5.48 19.87 -23.94
C ILE A 522 4.35 20.44 -23.09
N ARG A 523 4.32 20.07 -21.81
CA ARG A 523 3.30 20.48 -20.84
C ARG A 523 3.97 21.00 -19.57
N PHE A 524 3.52 22.14 -19.08
CA PHE A 524 3.93 22.71 -17.81
C PHE A 524 2.80 22.57 -16.80
N GLY A 525 3.06 21.94 -15.65
CA GLY A 525 2.09 21.81 -14.55
C GLY A 525 2.44 22.78 -13.44
N VAL A 526 1.53 23.72 -13.15
CA VAL A 526 1.64 24.72 -12.10
C VAL A 526 0.76 24.28 -10.92
N PRO A 527 1.35 23.85 -9.79
CA PRO A 527 0.60 23.48 -8.59
C PRO A 527 0.14 24.77 -7.87
N PHE A 528 -1.17 25.00 -7.83
CA PHE A 528 -1.75 26.15 -7.11
C PHE A 528 -2.07 25.83 -5.65
N SER A 529 -2.35 24.55 -5.36
CA SER A 529 -2.58 24.04 -4.01
C SER A 529 -2.10 22.59 -3.94
N GLU A 530 -2.20 21.97 -2.76
CA GLU A 530 -1.89 20.55 -2.57
C GLU A 530 -2.84 19.60 -3.34
N VAL A 531 -4.00 20.10 -3.78
CA VAL A 531 -5.00 19.33 -4.54
C VAL A 531 -5.29 19.88 -5.93
N ASP A 532 -4.87 21.13 -6.24
CA ASP A 532 -5.14 21.81 -7.50
C ASP A 532 -3.88 21.99 -8.34
N THR A 533 -3.92 21.50 -9.57
CA THR A 533 -2.85 21.75 -10.56
C THR A 533 -3.45 22.21 -11.88
N VAL A 534 -2.85 23.24 -12.46
CA VAL A 534 -3.20 23.72 -13.81
C VAL A 534 -2.07 23.36 -14.76
N PHE A 535 -2.41 22.78 -15.90
CA PHE A 535 -1.49 22.34 -16.92
C PHE A 535 -1.63 23.21 -18.17
N PHE A 536 -0.52 23.78 -18.63
CA PHE A 536 -0.45 24.48 -19.92
C PHE A 536 0.41 23.65 -20.87
N GLY A 537 -0.10 23.31 -22.04
CA GLY A 537 0.66 22.48 -22.97
C GLY A 537 0.55 22.94 -24.41
N VAL A 538 1.60 22.67 -25.17
CA VAL A 538 1.66 22.81 -26.62
C VAL A 538 2.05 21.48 -27.22
N GLY A 539 1.37 21.08 -28.28
CA GLY A 539 1.66 19.86 -29.03
C GLY A 539 1.87 20.11 -30.51
N LEU A 540 2.49 19.14 -31.16
CA LEU A 540 2.49 18.95 -32.60
C LEU A 540 1.99 17.54 -32.85
N GLU A 541 0.92 17.40 -33.63
CA GLU A 541 0.30 16.10 -33.92
C GLU A 541 0.01 15.95 -35.41
N ARG A 542 0.11 14.72 -35.90
CA ARG A 542 -0.23 14.30 -37.25
C ARG A 542 -1.15 13.09 -37.21
N TYR A 543 -2.29 13.19 -37.87
CA TYR A 543 -3.22 12.09 -38.09
C TYR A 543 -3.14 11.65 -39.54
N ALA A 544 -2.68 10.43 -39.78
CA ALA A 544 -2.74 9.77 -41.09
C ALA A 544 -3.92 8.79 -41.12
N PHE A 545 -4.65 8.80 -42.23
CA PHE A 545 -5.81 7.95 -42.45
C PHE A 545 -5.52 6.91 -43.51
N ASP A 546 -5.82 5.66 -43.18
CA ASP A 546 -5.65 4.52 -44.04
C ASP A 546 -7.02 3.84 -44.19
N PRO A 547 -7.71 4.01 -45.34
CA PRO A 547 -9.01 3.39 -45.62
C PRO A 547 -8.91 1.90 -46.00
N ASN A 548 -7.77 1.25 -45.73
CA ASN A 548 -7.50 -0.14 -46.09
C ASN A 548 -7.70 -0.42 -47.59
N SER A 549 -7.14 0.47 -48.43
CA SER A 549 -7.31 0.46 -49.90
C SER A 549 -6.83 -0.82 -50.59
N SER A 550 -6.02 -1.65 -49.89
CA SER A 550 -5.54 -2.96 -50.34
C SER A 550 -6.59 -4.08 -50.33
N THR A 551 -7.79 -3.86 -49.80
CA THR A 551 -8.87 -4.85 -49.76
C THR A 551 -9.90 -4.62 -50.88
N SER A 552 -10.41 -5.72 -51.47
CA SER A 552 -11.53 -5.65 -52.42
C SER A 552 -12.71 -4.93 -51.75
N PHE A 553 -13.29 -3.93 -52.43
CA PHE A 553 -14.47 -3.18 -51.98
C PHE A 553 -14.28 -2.14 -50.86
N SER A 554 -13.06 -1.62 -50.63
CA SER A 554 -12.78 -0.58 -49.60
C SER A 554 -13.69 0.66 -49.66
N GLY A 555 -14.17 1.03 -50.86
CA GLY A 555 -15.07 2.15 -51.10
C GLY A 555 -16.50 1.94 -50.56
N LEU A 556 -16.88 0.68 -50.30
CA LEU A 556 -18.17 0.29 -49.72
C LEU A 556 -18.15 0.19 -48.20
N PHE A 557 -17.00 -0.14 -47.61
CA PHE A 557 -16.87 -0.45 -46.18
C PHE A 557 -16.19 0.66 -45.35
N THR A 558 -15.80 1.76 -45.99
CA THR A 558 -15.25 2.93 -45.29
C THR A 558 -16.34 3.99 -45.05
N PRO A 559 -16.48 4.54 -43.82
CA PRO A 559 -17.47 5.56 -43.53
C PRO A 559 -17.33 6.79 -44.43
N GLN A 560 -18.44 7.26 -45.02
CA GLN A 560 -18.46 8.39 -45.94
C GLN A 560 -17.98 9.69 -45.28
N SER A 561 -18.27 9.85 -43.99
CA SER A 561 -17.83 11.02 -43.24
C SER A 561 -16.30 11.11 -43.10
N TYR A 562 -15.61 9.95 -43.03
CA TYR A 562 -14.14 9.89 -43.03
C TYR A 562 -13.57 10.15 -44.44
N LEU A 563 -14.12 9.50 -45.46
CA LEU A 563 -13.72 9.73 -46.86
C LEU A 563 -13.84 11.20 -47.26
N ARG A 564 -14.93 11.87 -46.84
CA ARG A 564 -15.14 13.30 -47.10
C ARG A 564 -14.11 14.18 -46.39
N TYR A 565 -13.81 13.90 -45.11
CA TYR A 565 -12.86 14.70 -44.35
C TYR A 565 -11.44 14.63 -44.95
N PHE A 566 -11.01 13.42 -45.33
CA PHE A 566 -9.70 13.17 -45.95
C PHE A 566 -9.68 13.33 -47.47
N GLN A 567 -10.80 13.80 -48.05
CA GLN A 567 -10.95 14.10 -49.48
C GLN A 567 -10.55 12.92 -50.38
N CYS A 568 -11.11 11.75 -50.07
CA CYS A 568 -10.87 10.52 -50.79
C CYS A 568 -11.79 10.37 -52.00
N SER A 569 -11.20 10.00 -53.13
CA SER A 569 -11.88 9.68 -54.38
C SER A 569 -12.17 8.18 -54.46
N LYS A 570 -13.27 7.84 -55.12
CA LYS A 570 -13.61 6.46 -55.47
C LYS A 570 -13.41 6.24 -56.96
N ASP A 571 -13.20 4.98 -57.34
CA ASP A 571 -13.16 4.59 -58.75
C ASP A 571 -14.54 4.72 -59.43
N ALA A 572 -14.58 4.52 -60.75
CA ALA A 572 -15.83 4.65 -61.52
C ALA A 572 -16.93 3.65 -61.07
N SER A 573 -16.55 2.50 -60.51
CA SER A 573 -17.51 1.55 -59.95
C SER A 573 -18.01 1.93 -58.55
N GLY A 574 -17.35 2.89 -57.89
CA GLY A 574 -17.63 3.29 -56.51
C GLY A 574 -17.21 2.24 -55.46
N LEU A 575 -16.57 1.16 -55.91
CA LEU A 575 -16.21 0.00 -55.08
C LEU A 575 -14.85 0.18 -54.40
N PHE A 576 -13.94 0.96 -54.98
CA PHE A 576 -12.57 1.11 -54.50
C PHE A 576 -12.28 2.56 -54.13
N VAL A 577 -11.56 2.77 -53.02
CA VAL A 577 -10.93 4.06 -52.74
C VAL A 577 -9.62 4.12 -53.52
N THR A 578 -9.51 5.05 -54.47
CA THR A 578 -8.35 5.17 -55.37
C THR A 578 -7.24 6.00 -54.77
N GLU A 579 -7.59 7.16 -54.21
CA GLU A 579 -6.65 8.12 -53.64
C GLU A 579 -7.33 8.99 -52.58
N CYS A 580 -6.56 9.51 -51.63
CA CYS A 580 -7.00 10.53 -50.68
C CYS A 580 -6.13 11.77 -50.82
N ASN A 581 -6.74 12.90 -51.22
CA ASN A 581 -6.01 14.16 -51.39
C ASN A 581 -5.43 14.70 -50.09
N ARG A 582 -5.96 14.26 -48.94
CA ARG A 582 -5.40 14.49 -47.60
C ARG A 582 -5.18 13.14 -46.93
N ASP A 583 -4.10 12.45 -47.26
CA ASP A 583 -3.73 11.19 -46.60
C ASP A 583 -3.31 11.40 -45.13
N SER A 584 -2.81 12.58 -44.81
CA SER A 584 -2.49 13.01 -43.45
C SER A 584 -2.81 14.49 -43.21
N VAL A 585 -3.15 14.80 -41.97
CA VAL A 585 -3.41 16.18 -41.50
C VAL A 585 -2.59 16.42 -40.26
N TRP A 586 -2.08 17.64 -40.10
CA TRP A 586 -1.31 18.03 -38.91
C TRP A 586 -1.93 19.22 -38.20
N GLY A 587 -1.59 19.38 -36.92
CA GLY A 587 -2.09 20.47 -36.12
C GLY A 587 -1.22 20.78 -34.90
N VAL A 588 -1.45 21.97 -34.36
CA VAL A 588 -0.78 22.48 -33.16
C VAL A 588 -1.83 22.70 -32.08
N PRO A 589 -2.11 21.71 -31.21
CA PRO A 589 -3.01 21.87 -30.08
C PRO A 589 -2.34 22.68 -28.96
N LEU A 590 -3.01 23.75 -28.53
CA LEU A 590 -2.76 24.42 -27.26
C LEU A 590 -3.74 23.87 -26.22
N THR A 591 -3.22 23.43 -25.08
CA THR A 591 -4.00 22.76 -24.04
C THR A 591 -3.93 23.53 -22.73
N ILE A 592 -5.07 23.70 -22.07
CA ILE A 592 -5.18 24.18 -20.70
C ILE A 592 -5.99 23.14 -19.93
N GLY A 593 -5.38 22.48 -18.96
CA GLY A 593 -6.02 21.52 -18.07
C GLY A 593 -6.06 22.05 -16.65
N TRP A 594 -7.13 21.77 -15.91
CA TRP A 594 -7.19 21.94 -14.46
C TRP A 594 -7.66 20.63 -13.84
N GLY A 595 -6.91 20.15 -12.85
CA GLY A 595 -7.25 18.95 -12.10
C GLY A 595 -7.34 19.26 -10.60
N ARG A 596 -8.40 18.78 -9.97
CA ARG A 596 -8.56 18.71 -8.52
C ARG A 596 -8.83 17.29 -8.10
N ASP A 597 -7.96 16.69 -7.29
CA ASP A 597 -8.19 15.36 -6.71
C ASP A 597 -8.09 15.44 -5.19
N SER A 598 -9.20 15.19 -4.50
CA SER A 598 -9.29 15.14 -3.04
C SER A 598 -9.89 13.83 -2.55
N ARG A 599 -9.79 12.76 -3.35
CA ARG A 599 -10.29 11.43 -3.00
C ARG A 599 -9.39 10.81 -1.92
N ASP A 600 -10.00 10.07 -1.01
CA ASP A 600 -9.30 9.32 0.05
C ASP A 600 -8.46 8.15 -0.48
N SER A 601 -8.87 7.56 -1.60
CA SER A 601 -8.13 6.50 -2.27
C SER A 601 -8.25 6.66 -3.78
N ALA A 602 -7.15 6.41 -4.51
CA ALA A 602 -7.15 6.44 -5.96
C ALA A 602 -7.90 5.24 -6.58
N LEU A 603 -7.82 4.07 -5.92
CA LEU A 603 -8.33 2.78 -6.43
C LEU A 603 -9.72 2.43 -5.89
N ILE A 604 -10.00 2.71 -4.61
CA ILE A 604 -11.31 2.45 -3.99
C ILE A 604 -11.76 3.71 -3.24
N PRO A 605 -12.14 4.78 -3.95
CA PRO A 605 -12.58 6.00 -3.30
C PRO A 605 -13.86 5.75 -2.50
N THR A 606 -13.90 6.20 -1.25
CA THR A 606 -15.13 6.21 -0.42
C THR A 606 -15.59 7.62 -0.09
N THR A 607 -14.68 8.58 -0.11
CA THR A 607 -14.96 9.99 0.17
C THR A 607 -14.15 10.90 -0.74
N GLY A 608 -14.57 12.16 -0.83
CA GLY A 608 -13.88 13.18 -1.61
C GLY A 608 -14.38 13.30 -3.05
N ARG A 609 -13.65 14.06 -3.86
CA ARG A 609 -14.06 14.45 -5.21
C ARG A 609 -12.90 14.50 -6.18
N LEU A 610 -13.21 14.27 -7.45
CA LEU A 610 -12.30 14.45 -8.57
C LEU A 610 -12.96 15.40 -9.58
N GLN A 611 -12.28 16.48 -9.92
CA GLN A 611 -12.70 17.41 -10.97
C GLN A 611 -11.60 17.54 -12.02
N ARG A 612 -11.98 17.54 -13.29
CA ARG A 612 -11.07 17.76 -14.41
C ARG A 612 -11.72 18.64 -15.44
N ALA A 613 -11.14 19.79 -15.72
CA ALA A 613 -11.51 20.62 -16.86
C ALA A 613 -10.35 20.60 -17.86
N ASN A 614 -10.61 20.33 -19.13
CA ASN A 614 -9.60 20.57 -20.17
C ASN A 614 -10.18 21.39 -21.30
N LEU A 615 -9.33 22.23 -21.85
CA LEU A 615 -9.54 23.05 -23.03
C LEU A 615 -8.41 22.74 -24.01
N GLU A 616 -8.76 22.49 -25.26
CA GLU A 616 -7.85 22.20 -26.35
C GLU A 616 -8.24 23.09 -27.54
N LEU A 617 -7.28 23.90 -28.00
CA LEU A 617 -7.42 24.80 -29.14
C LEU A 617 -6.44 24.36 -30.24
N GLY A 618 -6.96 23.84 -31.35
CA GLY A 618 -6.17 23.63 -32.56
C GLY A 618 -5.98 24.95 -33.28
N VAL A 619 -4.77 25.52 -33.23
CA VAL A 619 -4.49 26.88 -33.75
C VAL A 619 -3.68 26.86 -35.06
N GLY A 620 -2.88 25.82 -35.29
CA GLY A 620 -1.99 25.69 -36.45
C GLY A 620 -2.33 24.49 -37.33
N GLY A 621 -1.87 24.53 -38.58
CA GLY A 621 -2.02 23.44 -39.55
C GLY A 621 -3.41 23.30 -40.16
N ASP A 622 -3.74 22.07 -40.55
CA ASP A 622 -5.00 21.69 -41.20
C ASP A 622 -6.16 21.63 -40.20
N MET A 623 -5.84 21.38 -38.93
CA MET A 623 -6.80 21.14 -37.86
C MET A 623 -7.02 22.40 -37.02
N LYS A 624 -8.12 23.11 -37.29
CA LYS A 624 -8.55 24.27 -36.50
C LYS A 624 -9.85 23.99 -35.77
N TYR A 625 -9.77 23.86 -34.45
CA TYR A 625 -10.93 23.48 -33.62
C TYR A 625 -10.80 23.99 -32.18
N PHE A 626 -11.95 24.00 -31.52
CA PHE A 626 -12.11 24.20 -30.08
C PHE A 626 -12.67 22.91 -29.52
N LYS A 627 -12.10 22.39 -28.44
CA LYS A 627 -12.64 21.24 -27.70
C LYS A 627 -12.48 21.48 -26.21
N THR A 628 -13.53 21.23 -25.44
CA THR A 628 -13.49 21.30 -23.99
C THR A 628 -14.25 20.14 -23.36
N ASN A 629 -13.77 19.66 -22.23
CA ASN A 629 -14.47 18.68 -21.40
C ASN A 629 -14.37 19.04 -19.92
N TYR A 630 -15.42 18.72 -19.18
CA TYR A 630 -15.49 18.88 -17.74
C TYR A 630 -16.04 17.60 -17.11
N GLN A 631 -15.26 17.02 -16.21
CA GLN A 631 -15.63 15.85 -15.41
C GLN A 631 -15.74 16.25 -13.95
N TYR A 632 -16.83 15.80 -13.30
CA TYR A 632 -17.07 15.96 -11.87
C TYR A 632 -17.45 14.62 -11.26
N GLN A 633 -16.64 14.13 -10.33
CA GLN A 633 -16.93 12.94 -9.53
C GLN A 633 -16.98 13.31 -8.06
N GLN A 634 -17.96 12.77 -7.34
CA GLN A 634 -18.11 12.97 -5.91
C GLN A 634 -18.50 11.66 -5.25
N PHE A 635 -17.80 11.34 -4.16
CA PHE A 635 -18.01 10.16 -3.34
C PHE A 635 -18.53 10.59 -1.97
N PHE A 636 -19.57 9.91 -1.52
CA PHE A 636 -20.22 10.11 -0.23
C PHE A 636 -20.18 8.78 0.54
N ALA A 637 -19.45 8.74 1.64
CA ALA A 637 -19.51 7.62 2.58
C ALA A 637 -20.81 7.76 3.40
N ILE A 638 -21.78 6.89 3.14
CA ILE A 638 -23.01 6.84 3.94
C ILE A 638 -22.68 6.28 5.33
N ASN A 639 -21.82 5.26 5.37
CA ASN A 639 -21.19 4.71 6.56
C ASN A 639 -19.89 3.97 6.15
N LYS A 640 -19.29 3.16 7.03
CA LYS A 640 -18.04 2.43 6.75
C LYS A 640 -18.13 1.41 5.60
N GLN A 641 -19.33 0.93 5.25
CA GLN A 641 -19.56 -0.13 4.27
C GLN A 641 -20.16 0.41 2.96
N TYR A 642 -21.07 1.38 3.04
CA TYR A 642 -21.84 1.88 1.91
C TYR A 642 -21.29 3.20 1.38
N THR A 643 -21.01 3.23 0.08
CA THR A 643 -20.53 4.43 -0.62
C THR A 643 -21.46 4.75 -1.79
N PHE A 644 -21.97 5.98 -1.81
CA PHE A 644 -22.68 6.53 -2.96
C PHE A 644 -21.75 7.42 -3.77
N ALA A 645 -21.74 7.27 -5.09
CA ALA A 645 -20.90 8.03 -5.99
C ALA A 645 -21.72 8.61 -7.14
N ILE A 646 -21.38 9.83 -7.55
CA ILE A 646 -21.90 10.44 -8.76
C ILE A 646 -20.76 10.82 -9.69
N ASN A 647 -20.97 10.70 -11.00
CA ASN A 647 -20.05 11.14 -12.03
C ASN A 647 -20.83 11.91 -13.10
N ALA A 648 -20.38 13.09 -13.46
CA ALA A 648 -20.87 13.86 -14.60
C ALA A 648 -19.71 14.13 -15.56
N ASP A 649 -19.90 13.87 -16.85
CA ASP A 649 -18.90 14.08 -17.91
C ASP A 649 -19.54 14.83 -19.07
N LEU A 650 -19.14 16.10 -19.22
CA LEU A 650 -19.67 17.04 -20.19
C LEU A 650 -18.58 17.37 -21.21
N GLY A 651 -18.94 17.43 -22.49
CA GLY A 651 -18.02 17.76 -23.56
C GLY A 651 -18.67 18.67 -24.60
N TYR A 652 -17.89 19.61 -25.13
CA TYR A 652 -18.31 20.47 -26.23
C TYR A 652 -17.13 20.76 -27.15
N ALA A 653 -17.36 20.69 -28.44
CA ALA A 653 -16.37 20.95 -29.45
C ALA A 653 -17.00 21.63 -30.66
N LYS A 654 -16.20 22.41 -31.39
CA LYS A 654 -16.61 23.08 -32.62
C LYS A 654 -15.41 23.35 -33.53
N PRO A 655 -15.61 23.43 -34.85
CA PRO A 655 -14.57 23.92 -35.75
C PRO A 655 -14.26 25.40 -35.52
N LEU A 656 -13.07 25.83 -35.93
CA LEU A 656 -12.63 27.22 -35.94
C LEU A 656 -12.13 27.62 -37.34
N GLY A 657 -12.20 28.91 -37.67
CA GLY A 657 -11.58 29.46 -38.88
C GLY A 657 -12.12 28.89 -40.21
N GLY A 658 -13.41 28.53 -40.25
CA GLY A 658 -14.09 28.02 -41.46
C GLY A 658 -13.64 26.62 -41.92
N LYS A 659 -12.88 25.90 -41.11
CA LYS A 659 -12.47 24.51 -41.37
C LYS A 659 -13.53 23.52 -40.88
N ASP A 660 -13.47 22.28 -41.35
CA ASP A 660 -14.27 21.19 -40.81
C ASP A 660 -13.70 20.73 -39.45
N TYR A 661 -14.58 20.30 -38.55
CA TYR A 661 -14.13 19.75 -37.27
C TYR A 661 -13.47 18.37 -37.51
N PRO A 662 -12.27 18.11 -36.97
CA PRO A 662 -11.62 16.81 -37.12
C PRO A 662 -12.47 15.69 -36.52
N ILE A 663 -13.04 14.83 -37.37
CA ILE A 663 -14.02 13.82 -36.95
C ILE A 663 -13.44 12.80 -35.95
N PHE A 664 -12.16 12.47 -36.05
CA PHE A 664 -11.44 11.60 -35.12
C PHE A 664 -11.18 12.24 -33.74
N LYS A 665 -11.47 13.54 -33.55
CA LYS A 665 -11.45 14.22 -32.25
C LYS A 665 -12.83 14.22 -31.57
N ASN A 666 -13.83 13.54 -32.12
CA ASN A 666 -15.17 13.43 -31.53
C ASN A 666 -15.17 12.82 -30.12
N PHE A 667 -16.22 13.10 -29.37
CA PHE A 667 -16.55 12.39 -28.14
C PHE A 667 -17.34 11.12 -28.46
N TYR A 668 -17.18 10.08 -27.64
CA TYR A 668 -17.89 8.81 -27.75
C TYR A 668 -18.55 8.44 -26.42
N ALA A 669 -19.60 7.61 -26.50
CA ALA A 669 -20.29 7.04 -25.33
C ALA A 669 -20.82 5.63 -25.62
N GLY A 670 -21.14 4.90 -24.56
CA GLY A 670 -21.40 3.45 -24.54
C GLY A 670 -20.20 2.67 -23.99
N GLY A 671 -20.45 1.61 -23.23
CA GLY A 671 -19.42 0.79 -22.56
C GLY A 671 -19.32 1.00 -21.05
N LEU A 672 -18.42 0.27 -20.37
CA LEU A 672 -18.26 0.32 -18.91
C LEU A 672 -17.92 1.72 -18.38
N GLY A 673 -17.14 2.49 -19.13
CA GLY A 673 -16.63 3.81 -18.72
C GLY A 673 -17.58 4.98 -19.00
N SER A 674 -18.80 4.72 -19.51
CA SER A 674 -19.76 5.79 -19.82
C SER A 674 -21.19 5.36 -19.49
N ILE A 675 -21.95 4.81 -20.44
CA ILE A 675 -23.32 4.35 -20.24
C ILE A 675 -23.33 2.83 -20.42
N ARG A 676 -23.37 2.13 -19.30
CA ARG A 676 -23.33 0.66 -19.26
C ARG A 676 -24.56 0.08 -19.94
N GLY A 677 -24.43 -1.08 -20.56
CA GLY A 677 -25.52 -1.74 -21.30
C GLY A 677 -25.59 -1.39 -22.79
N PHE A 678 -24.89 -0.33 -23.23
CA PHE A 678 -24.70 -0.03 -24.65
C PHE A 678 -23.29 -0.44 -25.07
N GLU A 679 -23.13 -0.89 -26.32
CA GLU A 679 -21.82 -1.31 -26.85
C GLU A 679 -20.82 -0.14 -26.83
N GLN A 680 -19.54 -0.45 -26.66
CA GLN A 680 -18.46 0.55 -26.58
C GLN A 680 -18.51 1.52 -27.76
N ASN A 681 -18.52 2.83 -27.47
CA ASN A 681 -18.52 3.91 -28.47
C ASN A 681 -19.68 3.90 -29.49
N SER A 682 -20.77 3.15 -29.23
CA SER A 682 -21.88 2.99 -30.19
C SER A 682 -22.95 4.09 -30.17
N LEU A 683 -22.93 4.96 -29.15
CA LEU A 683 -23.95 5.99 -28.96
C LEU A 683 -23.62 7.31 -29.65
N GLY A 684 -24.67 7.98 -30.13
CA GLY A 684 -24.61 9.32 -30.72
C GLY A 684 -24.84 9.33 -32.23
N PRO A 685 -24.31 10.34 -32.93
CA PRO A 685 -24.44 10.46 -34.37
C PRO A 685 -23.85 9.27 -35.13
N ARG A 686 -24.58 8.83 -36.16
CA ARG A 686 -24.15 7.76 -37.06
C ARG A 686 -23.97 8.29 -38.47
N ASP A 687 -23.11 7.63 -39.23
CA ASP A 687 -23.00 7.87 -40.66
C ASP A 687 -24.22 7.31 -41.41
N VAL A 688 -24.27 7.53 -42.71
CA VAL A 688 -25.19 6.77 -43.57
C VAL A 688 -24.83 5.27 -43.54
N PRO A 689 -25.81 4.36 -43.57
CA PRO A 689 -25.55 2.92 -43.63
C PRO A 689 -24.60 2.57 -44.79
N LEU A 690 -23.62 1.72 -44.51
CA LEU A 690 -22.76 1.15 -45.54
C LEU A 690 -23.57 0.16 -46.39
N VAL A 691 -23.04 -0.24 -47.54
CA VAL A 691 -23.75 -1.18 -48.43
C VAL A 691 -23.97 -2.51 -47.70
N PHE A 692 -25.17 -3.08 -47.86
CA PHE A 692 -25.64 -4.28 -47.16
C PHE A 692 -25.87 -4.11 -45.64
N GLN A 693 -25.97 -2.86 -45.15
CA GLN A 693 -26.24 -2.58 -43.74
C GLN A 693 -27.51 -1.77 -43.55
N THR A 694 -28.17 -2.02 -42.42
CA THR A 694 -29.36 -1.28 -41.97
C THR A 694 -29.01 -0.14 -41.02
N GLU A 695 -27.77 -0.09 -40.53
CA GLU A 695 -27.24 0.95 -39.65
C GLU A 695 -25.90 1.48 -40.16
N GLY A 696 -25.62 2.77 -39.91
CA GLY A 696 -24.33 3.37 -40.24
C GLY A 696 -23.35 3.37 -39.08
N ALA A 697 -22.09 3.62 -39.41
CA ALA A 697 -20.97 3.66 -38.48
C ALA A 697 -21.20 4.68 -37.36
N ALA A 698 -20.84 4.32 -36.12
CA ALA A 698 -20.87 5.26 -35.00
C ALA A 698 -19.72 6.28 -35.13
N LEU A 699 -20.07 7.54 -35.41
CA LEU A 699 -19.08 8.60 -35.65
C LEU A 699 -18.67 9.32 -34.35
N GLY A 700 -19.44 9.15 -33.28
CA GLY A 700 -19.37 10.03 -32.12
C GLY A 700 -19.87 11.44 -32.47
N GLY A 701 -19.55 12.42 -31.65
CA GLY A 701 -20.08 13.77 -31.85
C GLY A 701 -19.33 14.86 -31.11
N THR A 702 -19.71 16.10 -31.41
CA THR A 702 -19.06 17.30 -30.90
C THR A 702 -19.59 17.75 -29.55
N LYS A 703 -20.69 17.15 -29.06
CA LYS A 703 -21.23 17.42 -27.73
C LYS A 703 -21.41 16.11 -26.98
N LYS A 704 -21.14 16.10 -25.67
CA LYS A 704 -21.30 14.94 -24.79
C LYS A 704 -21.95 15.38 -23.49
N ALA A 705 -22.90 14.61 -23.00
CA ALA A 705 -23.45 14.76 -21.66
C ALA A 705 -23.75 13.38 -21.08
N ILE A 706 -23.04 13.03 -20.01
CA ILE A 706 -23.19 11.76 -19.29
C ILE A 706 -23.32 12.06 -17.81
N PHE A 707 -24.23 11.33 -17.15
CA PHE A 707 -24.41 11.29 -15.72
C PHE A 707 -24.50 9.83 -15.26
N ASN A 708 -23.75 9.49 -14.22
CA ASN A 708 -23.77 8.19 -13.57
C ASN A 708 -24.00 8.38 -12.08
N ALA A 709 -24.84 7.52 -11.51
CA ALA A 709 -24.98 7.35 -10.07
C ALA A 709 -24.70 5.89 -9.72
N GLU A 710 -23.91 5.65 -8.68
CA GLU A 710 -23.49 4.32 -8.24
C GLU A 710 -23.60 4.19 -6.72
N LEU A 711 -24.18 3.09 -6.26
CA LEU A 711 -24.20 2.72 -4.85
C LEU A 711 -23.41 1.43 -4.69
N SER A 712 -22.34 1.47 -3.91
CA SER A 712 -21.45 0.33 -3.67
C SER A 712 -21.52 -0.14 -2.22
N THR A 713 -21.47 -1.46 -2.04
CA THR A 713 -21.57 -2.18 -0.77
C THR A 713 -20.55 -3.31 -0.76
N PRO A 714 -20.09 -3.80 0.41
CA PRO A 714 -19.28 -5.01 0.46
C PRO A 714 -20.08 -6.17 -0.13
N PHE A 715 -19.37 -7.14 -0.70
CA PHE A 715 -20.04 -8.36 -1.15
C PHE A 715 -20.62 -9.11 0.07
N PRO A 716 -21.84 -9.67 -0.01
CA PRO A 716 -22.44 -10.40 1.11
C PRO A 716 -21.50 -11.47 1.65
N GLY A 717 -21.24 -11.47 2.96
CA GLY A 717 -20.31 -12.41 3.61
C GLY A 717 -18.83 -12.03 3.56
N ALA A 718 -18.45 -10.95 2.86
CA ALA A 718 -17.06 -10.44 2.86
C ALA A 718 -16.75 -9.49 4.04
N GLY A 719 -17.72 -9.24 4.92
CA GLY A 719 -17.55 -8.38 6.09
C GLY A 719 -17.22 -6.93 5.70
N ASN A 720 -16.14 -6.40 6.27
CA ASN A 720 -15.63 -5.04 6.01
C ASN A 720 -14.57 -4.99 4.90
N ASP A 721 -14.38 -6.09 4.14
CA ASP A 721 -13.44 -6.11 3.02
C ASP A 721 -13.79 -5.04 1.97
N ARG A 722 -12.80 -4.22 1.62
CA ARG A 722 -12.92 -3.15 0.62
C ARG A 722 -12.56 -3.62 -0.79
N THR A 723 -11.94 -4.80 -0.91
CA THR A 723 -11.41 -5.29 -2.19
C THR A 723 -12.48 -5.93 -3.08
N LEU A 724 -13.49 -6.62 -2.50
CA LEU A 724 -14.62 -7.21 -3.21
C LEU A 724 -15.94 -6.49 -2.88
N ARG A 725 -16.47 -5.74 -3.86
CA ARG A 725 -17.67 -4.92 -3.71
C ARG A 725 -18.74 -5.27 -4.73
N LEU A 726 -19.99 -5.27 -4.29
CA LEU A 726 -21.17 -5.23 -5.15
C LEU A 726 -21.55 -3.76 -5.37
N TYR A 727 -21.98 -3.41 -6.57
CA TYR A 727 -22.50 -2.07 -6.85
C TYR A 727 -23.75 -2.11 -7.70
N SER A 728 -24.66 -1.18 -7.45
CA SER A 728 -25.79 -0.88 -8.33
C SER A 728 -25.59 0.47 -8.99
N PHE A 729 -26.14 0.66 -10.17
CA PHE A 729 -25.94 1.90 -10.92
C PHE A 729 -27.15 2.35 -11.72
N PHE A 730 -27.17 3.65 -11.99
CA PHE A 730 -28.03 4.33 -12.95
C PHE A 730 -27.17 5.22 -13.84
N ASP A 731 -27.21 4.97 -15.15
CA ASP A 731 -26.48 5.74 -16.14
C ASP A 731 -27.47 6.43 -17.08
N VAL A 732 -27.21 7.70 -17.41
CA VAL A 732 -27.98 8.45 -18.40
C VAL A 732 -27.07 9.38 -19.17
N GLY A 733 -27.29 9.48 -20.48
CA GLY A 733 -26.52 10.40 -21.30
C GLY A 733 -26.65 10.13 -22.78
N ASN A 734 -25.93 10.91 -23.57
CA ASN A 734 -25.68 10.64 -24.98
C ASN A 734 -24.55 11.54 -25.50
N VAL A 735 -24.15 11.28 -26.74
CA VAL A 735 -23.32 12.14 -27.56
C VAL A 735 -24.17 12.75 -28.68
N PHE A 736 -23.88 13.98 -29.07
CA PHE A 736 -24.65 14.72 -30.06
C PHE A 736 -23.73 15.40 -31.08
N GLY A 737 -24.23 15.62 -32.28
CA GLY A 737 -23.49 16.25 -33.36
C GLY A 737 -24.40 16.71 -34.50
N SER A 738 -23.76 17.19 -35.57
CA SER A 738 -24.44 17.59 -36.80
C SER A 738 -25.03 16.38 -37.53
N ARG A 739 -26.09 16.60 -38.30
CA ARG A 739 -26.70 15.59 -39.16
C ARG A 739 -25.72 15.20 -40.27
N ALA A 740 -25.45 13.92 -40.43
CA ALA A 740 -24.72 13.44 -41.61
C ALA A 740 -25.60 13.63 -42.87
N PRO A 741 -25.03 14.07 -44.00
CA PRO A 741 -25.77 14.17 -45.26
C PRO A 741 -26.41 12.82 -45.63
N GLY A 742 -27.67 12.84 -46.06
CA GLY A 742 -28.41 11.62 -46.46
C GLY A 742 -29.22 10.93 -45.35
N LEU A 743 -29.05 11.29 -44.08
CA LEU A 743 -29.98 10.88 -43.02
C LEU A 743 -31.31 11.61 -43.13
N THR A 744 -32.43 10.99 -42.75
CA THR A 744 -33.75 11.65 -42.62
C THR A 744 -33.88 12.48 -41.33
N ASP A 745 -34.93 13.30 -41.23
CA ASP A 745 -35.20 14.11 -40.02
C ASP A 745 -35.49 13.23 -38.79
N GLU A 746 -36.28 12.18 -38.96
CA GLU A 746 -36.63 11.28 -37.87
C GLU A 746 -35.44 10.40 -37.45
N GLN A 747 -34.59 9.96 -38.38
CA GLN A 747 -33.30 9.32 -38.05
C GLN A 747 -32.41 10.24 -37.22
N TYR A 748 -32.26 11.51 -37.62
CA TYR A 748 -31.45 12.48 -36.87
C TYR A 748 -32.04 12.77 -35.48
N LYS A 749 -33.36 12.90 -35.37
CA LYS A 749 -34.07 13.11 -34.10
C LYS A 749 -33.92 11.92 -33.16
N ALA A 750 -33.93 10.69 -33.66
CA ALA A 750 -33.68 9.47 -32.87
C ALA A 750 -32.28 9.44 -32.24
N GLN A 751 -31.26 9.89 -32.99
CA GLN A 751 -29.88 9.97 -32.52
C GLN A 751 -29.68 11.01 -31.41
N LYS A 752 -30.53 12.05 -31.32
CA LYS A 752 -30.46 13.10 -30.29
C LYS A 752 -31.10 12.74 -28.94
N LYS A 753 -31.85 11.64 -28.84
CA LYS A 753 -32.54 11.31 -27.59
C LYS A 753 -31.54 10.82 -26.53
N LEU A 754 -31.73 11.17 -25.27
CA LEU A 754 -30.93 10.61 -24.17
C LEU A 754 -31.16 9.10 -24.03
N ARG A 755 -30.11 8.36 -23.68
CA ARG A 755 -30.15 6.94 -23.36
C ARG A 755 -29.98 6.75 -21.86
N ALA A 756 -30.61 5.71 -21.31
CA ALA A 756 -30.50 5.41 -19.89
C ALA A 756 -30.50 3.91 -19.62
N SER A 757 -29.77 3.49 -18.60
CA SER A 757 -29.70 2.12 -18.13
C SER A 757 -29.60 2.06 -16.61
N VAL A 758 -30.02 0.92 -16.05
CA VAL A 758 -29.81 0.56 -14.65
C VAL A 758 -29.17 -0.80 -14.58
N GLY A 759 -28.44 -1.11 -13.52
CA GLY A 759 -27.86 -2.44 -13.40
C GLY A 759 -27.19 -2.72 -12.08
N LEU A 760 -26.59 -3.90 -12.05
CA LEU A 760 -25.81 -4.42 -10.93
C LEU A 760 -24.44 -4.86 -11.44
N GLY A 761 -23.44 -4.83 -10.57
CA GLY A 761 -22.09 -5.22 -10.94
C GLY A 761 -21.25 -5.61 -9.74
N ILE A 762 -20.12 -6.22 -10.04
CA ILE A 762 -19.12 -6.65 -9.06
C ILE A 762 -17.81 -5.95 -9.40
N SER A 763 -17.16 -5.37 -8.40
CA SER A 763 -15.83 -4.78 -8.49
C SER A 763 -14.92 -5.54 -7.53
N TRP A 764 -13.87 -6.15 -8.05
CA TRP A 764 -12.95 -6.97 -7.28
C TRP A 764 -11.51 -6.61 -7.57
N ILE A 765 -10.75 -6.18 -6.55
CA ILE A 765 -9.30 -6.09 -6.66
C ILE A 765 -8.71 -7.48 -6.40
N SER A 766 -8.55 -8.25 -7.45
CA SER A 766 -7.97 -9.59 -7.38
C SER A 766 -6.43 -9.54 -7.35
N PRO A 767 -5.74 -10.63 -6.96
CA PRO A 767 -4.29 -10.73 -7.11
C PRO A 767 -3.80 -10.56 -8.56
N LEU A 768 -4.65 -10.81 -9.56
CA LEU A 768 -4.36 -10.62 -10.99
C LEU A 768 -4.68 -9.20 -11.49
N GLY A 769 -5.15 -8.32 -10.60
CA GLY A 769 -5.54 -6.94 -10.88
C GLY A 769 -7.04 -6.66 -10.72
N PRO A 770 -7.46 -5.40 -10.94
CA PRO A 770 -8.85 -4.99 -10.82
C PRO A 770 -9.74 -5.71 -11.86
N LEU A 771 -10.87 -6.22 -11.39
CA LEU A 771 -11.93 -6.80 -12.19
C LEU A 771 -13.19 -5.98 -11.94
N ARG A 772 -13.87 -5.59 -13.01
CA ARG A 772 -15.18 -4.95 -12.94
C ARG A 772 -16.11 -5.59 -13.93
N LEU A 773 -17.22 -6.12 -13.41
CA LEU A 773 -18.31 -6.71 -14.18
C LEU A 773 -19.55 -5.87 -13.95
N ALA A 774 -20.30 -5.58 -15.02
CA ALA A 774 -21.57 -4.89 -15.00
C ALA A 774 -22.59 -5.70 -15.82
N TYR A 775 -23.77 -5.92 -15.24
CA TYR A 775 -24.95 -6.40 -15.93
C TYR A 775 -25.99 -5.29 -15.96
N ALA A 776 -26.22 -4.76 -17.16
CA ALA A 776 -27.03 -3.57 -17.39
C ALA A 776 -28.34 -3.88 -18.12
N PHE A 777 -29.39 -3.17 -17.73
CA PHE A 777 -30.70 -3.14 -18.36
C PHE A 777 -30.93 -1.75 -18.96
N PRO A 778 -30.83 -1.59 -20.30
CA PRO A 778 -31.21 -0.35 -20.96
C PRO A 778 -32.71 -0.09 -20.79
N ILE A 779 -33.07 0.94 -20.03
CA ILE A 779 -34.46 1.36 -19.77
C ILE A 779 -34.94 2.39 -20.79
N LYS A 780 -34.01 3.12 -21.42
CA LYS A 780 -34.30 4.06 -22.51
C LYS A 780 -33.31 3.83 -23.64
N SER A 781 -33.79 3.17 -24.69
CA SER A 781 -33.06 2.88 -25.93
C SER A 781 -33.95 3.14 -27.16
N GLN A 782 -33.31 3.35 -28.30
CA GLN A 782 -33.98 3.40 -29.59
C GLN A 782 -34.24 1.97 -30.08
N LYS A 783 -35.50 1.68 -30.40
CA LYS A 783 -35.92 0.46 -31.07
C LYS A 783 -35.86 0.66 -32.59
N GLU A 784 -35.74 -0.44 -33.30
CA GLU A 784 -35.85 -0.43 -34.75
C GLU A 784 -37.30 -0.11 -35.14
N VAL A 785 -37.47 0.95 -35.92
CA VAL A 785 -38.78 1.41 -36.41
C VAL A 785 -38.63 1.92 -37.83
N LEU A 786 -39.69 1.81 -38.63
CA LEU A 786 -39.75 2.50 -39.92
C LEU A 786 -39.92 4.01 -39.66
N ASP A 787 -39.21 4.81 -40.44
CA ASP A 787 -39.36 6.26 -40.45
C ASP A 787 -40.79 6.60 -40.89
N PRO A 788 -41.60 7.25 -40.04
CA PRO A 788 -43.00 7.51 -40.32
C PRO A 788 -43.20 8.49 -41.49
N THR A 789 -42.18 9.27 -41.87
CA THR A 789 -42.26 10.23 -42.97
C THR A 789 -41.97 9.58 -44.32
N THR A 790 -41.13 8.55 -44.36
CA THR A 790 -40.79 7.86 -45.62
C THR A 790 -41.56 6.55 -45.79
N GLY A 791 -41.87 5.84 -44.71
CA GLY A 791 -42.57 4.55 -44.74
C GLY A 791 -41.69 3.33 -45.10
N PHE A 792 -40.45 3.55 -45.54
CA PHE A 792 -39.52 2.47 -45.96
C PHE A 792 -38.09 2.63 -45.46
N VAL A 793 -37.68 3.81 -44.97
CA VAL A 793 -36.35 3.99 -44.36
C VAL A 793 -36.38 3.48 -42.92
N VAL A 794 -35.40 2.67 -42.53
CA VAL A 794 -35.30 2.15 -41.16
C VAL A 794 -34.56 3.15 -40.26
N ILE A 795 -35.12 3.40 -39.07
CA ILE A 795 -34.42 4.01 -37.95
C ILE A 795 -33.82 2.87 -37.12
N PRO A 796 -32.48 2.70 -37.12
CA PRO A 796 -31.86 1.53 -36.52
C PRO A 796 -31.98 1.54 -34.99
N LYS A 797 -31.99 0.35 -34.40
CA LYS A 797 -31.91 0.18 -32.94
C LYS A 797 -30.52 0.55 -32.41
N ASP A 798 -30.44 0.89 -31.12
CA ASP A 798 -29.13 1.02 -30.47
C ASP A 798 -28.45 -0.36 -30.32
N ARG A 799 -27.12 -0.37 -30.34
CA ARG A 799 -26.33 -1.57 -30.07
C ARG A 799 -26.23 -1.79 -28.57
N ILE A 800 -26.77 -2.92 -28.11
CA ILE A 800 -26.90 -3.26 -26.69
C ILE A 800 -25.93 -4.36 -26.32
N GLN A 801 -25.16 -4.15 -25.26
CA GLN A 801 -24.29 -5.14 -24.64
C GLN A 801 -24.57 -5.17 -23.14
N ARG A 802 -25.46 -6.09 -22.71
CA ARG A 802 -25.94 -6.13 -21.32
C ARG A 802 -24.87 -6.57 -20.33
N LEU A 803 -24.12 -7.62 -20.66
CA LEU A 803 -23.00 -8.09 -19.85
C LEU A 803 -21.70 -7.45 -20.35
N GLN A 804 -21.07 -6.72 -19.46
CA GLN A 804 -19.86 -5.95 -19.72
C GLN A 804 -18.84 -6.26 -18.64
N PHE A 805 -17.59 -6.48 -19.02
CA PHE A 805 -16.55 -6.79 -18.05
C PHE A 805 -15.17 -6.32 -18.53
N GLN A 806 -14.29 -6.11 -17.57
CA GLN A 806 -12.93 -5.61 -17.73
C GLN A 806 -12.07 -6.23 -16.63
N ILE A 807 -10.92 -6.78 -16.99
CA ILE A 807 -10.02 -7.51 -16.11
C ILE A 807 -8.59 -6.97 -16.30
N GLY A 808 -7.86 -6.79 -15.21
CA GLY A 808 -6.43 -6.48 -15.21
C GLY A 808 -6.13 -5.08 -15.71
N THR A 809 -5.05 -4.93 -16.48
CA THR A 809 -4.57 -3.63 -16.99
C THR A 809 -5.42 -3.01 -18.08
N SER A 810 -6.55 -3.64 -18.42
CA SER A 810 -7.52 -3.03 -19.30
C SER A 810 -8.30 -1.90 -18.63
N PHE A 811 -8.27 -1.78 -17.28
CA PHE A 811 -9.08 -0.90 -16.42
C PHE A 811 -9.00 0.60 -16.73
#